data_AF-A0A1G6TIH4-F1
#
_entry.id   AF-A0A1G6TIH4-F1
#
_cell.length_a   1.000
_cell.length_b   1.000
_cell.length_c   1.000
_cell.angle_alpha   90.00
_cell.angle_beta   90.00
_cell.angle_gamma   90.00
#
_symmetry.space_group_name_H-M   'P 1'
#
loop_
_entity.id
_entity.type
_entity.pdbx_description
1 polymer ?
#
loop_
_entity_poly.entity_id
_entity_poly.type
_entity_poly.pdbx_seq_one_letter_code
_entity_poly.pdbx_strand_id
1 'polypeptide(L)'
;MALALCALTSAIALPTGSARAQSYTWGGTGSSTSTDVYELPANWSTTSAGAPPILPNQSAIFDSSGSATVTIGPGLMLPGSWTFTANSQSYTINGNPVGFSLSGPTGGLINQANNGQTITINANLTDGIGGPAMVQQLGNSTLVLAGTNAYSGGTLISAGTVQVTNADSVGTGTITLNGGTFQMQSPTVSSVAFANNIAVNAAGGTVDANGAQVNLQGVIADGVGAGVLRLIDSSASAFSNVQLSGANTYSGGTLVVDTTVVVSNNSSVGSGTVTLDNASFQADGLINLTFSNNFKINTSAIGSAIDANGVTLTIAGNIADGNGPGKLTVLDNSGGLGRVVLLGTNTYTGGTTICDCATLQLGDASHTASIVGEVTVDGKFDIVNANTAGITKIVNDGFNGIATTTFYNSTTASTATIVNQNFGITEFRDSSTAGNATVSNTNGALTVFRDTSSAGNARFTNTNGGTVVFGDAFGPPGGSDTSTAAKAVIDNSNGGAAVFLGHANAGQAIITNGTNGGSTQFFESSSAASATIVTLAGGQVAFFQNSTAANASFDNSGVLYFGSVGINPVEAPTAANATIVNRAGGVLQFDAYATAGNATIDNQAGSQHIFTAFATAGDATITTEAGSTIKFFNNATGGNAQFITNGTGLVDFSLSTGLNGDGRITAGSIAGSGFHYIGSGNTLAVGSNNLSTTLSGVLADFDPLNPFHICGCFGGGRTGPANFEKTGSGTLTLSGTNTYTGTTVVNGGILQVDGSIASSSLTTVNAGGALSGIGTVGNTTIASGGILMPGNATPGTSLNVAGNLAFQSGALYLVGLNSTASTLAKVSGSATLAGSVGVSVAAGSTIAKQYTILSAAGGRNGTFAGIDSTGLPSNLVATLGYDASNTYLNFTLDYGAKSKLNVNQQNVAATLQNFFNANGGINAVFAGLSPAGLTQASGEGATGSQQATFNAMGLFLGLLTDPFVAGRDGGLAAARGRRRSPRRVCRSPMRRARTSRAMRWPRSTPRRRRGWSISSSAGAYGRRAMAAR
;
A
#
# COMPACT_ATOMS: atom_id res chain seq x y z
N MET A 1 33.83 -25.22 63.84
CA MET A 1 33.96 -25.30 65.31
C MET A 1 35.42 -25.10 65.65
N ALA A 2 35.75 -24.07 66.42
CA ALA A 2 37.06 -24.00 67.07
C ALA A 2 37.07 -24.99 68.24
N LEU A 3 38.09 -25.84 68.35
CA LEU A 3 38.59 -26.32 69.63
C LEU A 3 40.07 -26.67 69.51
N ALA A 4 40.83 -26.16 70.46
CA ALA A 4 42.27 -26.24 70.60
C ALA A 4 42.78 -27.68 70.82
N LEU A 5 44.04 -27.93 70.50
CA LEU A 5 44.92 -28.64 71.43
C LEU A 5 46.41 -28.33 71.21
N CYS A 6 47.03 -28.00 72.33
CA CYS A 6 48.44 -27.79 72.61
C CYS A 6 49.28 -29.07 72.38
N ALA A 7 50.54 -28.95 71.93
CA ALA A 7 51.71 -29.36 72.74
C ALA A 7 53.07 -29.36 71.98
N LEU A 8 54.09 -28.92 72.74
CA LEU A 8 55.50 -29.36 72.74
C LEU A 8 56.45 -28.85 71.63
N THR A 9 56.95 -27.63 71.85
CA THR A 9 58.23 -27.16 71.31
C THR A 9 59.40 -27.63 72.19
N SER A 10 60.21 -28.56 71.68
CA SER A 10 61.58 -28.76 72.17
C SER A 10 62.50 -27.79 71.41
N ALA A 11 62.96 -26.76 72.12
CA ALA A 11 63.91 -25.79 71.60
C ALA A 11 65.33 -26.41 71.53
N ILE A 12 65.83 -26.65 70.32
CA ILE A 12 67.26 -26.70 70.03
C ILE A 12 67.63 -25.30 69.53
N ALA A 13 68.34 -24.55 70.37
CA ALA A 13 68.95 -23.29 69.98
C ALA A 13 70.15 -23.58 69.06
N LEU A 14 70.09 -23.11 67.82
CA LEU A 14 71.25 -22.96 66.94
C LEU A 14 71.49 -21.46 66.73
N PRO A 15 72.76 -21.00 66.79
CA PRO A 15 73.11 -19.59 66.90
C PRO A 15 72.85 -18.84 65.59
N THR A 16 72.26 -17.65 65.70
CA THR A 16 72.12 -16.66 64.65
C THR A 16 73.50 -16.06 64.30
N GLY A 17 74.17 -16.67 63.33
CA GLY A 17 75.23 -16.03 62.55
C GLY A 17 74.66 -15.59 61.21
N SER A 18 74.85 -14.33 60.83
CA SER A 18 74.50 -13.79 59.51
C SER A 18 75.21 -14.56 58.41
N ALA A 19 74.56 -15.59 57.85
CA ALA A 19 75.09 -16.38 56.76
C ALA A 19 75.04 -15.55 55.46
N ARG A 20 76.21 -15.29 54.87
CA ARG A 20 76.31 -14.81 53.48
C ARG A 20 75.60 -15.83 52.59
N ALA A 21 74.76 -15.38 51.65
CA ALA A 21 74.19 -16.26 50.63
C ALA A 21 75.33 -17.01 49.91
N GLN A 22 75.31 -18.34 49.94
CA GLN A 22 76.30 -19.19 49.28
C GLN A 22 75.72 -19.68 47.97
N SER A 23 76.40 -19.46 46.85
CA SER A 23 75.94 -19.89 45.53
C SER A 23 76.92 -20.90 44.94
N TYR A 24 76.38 -21.99 44.39
CA TYR A 24 77.16 -23.10 43.83
C TYR A 24 76.72 -23.35 42.39
N THR A 25 77.68 -23.51 41.46
CA THR A 25 77.40 -23.69 40.03
C THR A 25 77.48 -25.16 39.62
N TRP A 26 76.46 -25.68 38.94
CA TRP A 26 76.38 -27.06 38.45
C TRP A 26 77.41 -27.32 37.34
N GLY A 27 78.29 -28.29 37.53
CA GLY A 27 79.42 -28.55 36.65
C GLY A 27 80.42 -27.38 36.54
N GLY A 28 80.37 -26.42 37.47
CA GLY A 28 81.23 -25.23 37.47
C GLY A 28 82.68 -25.52 37.88
N THR A 29 83.50 -24.47 37.98
CA THR A 29 84.93 -24.58 38.29
C THR A 29 85.17 -25.36 39.60
N GLY A 30 85.93 -26.45 39.53
CA GLY A 30 86.21 -27.33 40.67
C GLY A 30 85.27 -28.54 40.82
N SER A 31 84.29 -28.71 39.92
CA SER A 31 83.54 -29.95 39.73
C SER A 31 84.46 -31.03 39.16
N SER A 32 84.40 -32.26 39.69
CA SER A 32 85.27 -33.39 39.29
C SER A 32 84.51 -34.58 38.69
N THR A 33 83.18 -34.55 38.73
CA THR A 33 82.31 -35.53 38.07
C THR A 33 81.30 -34.83 37.15
N SER A 34 80.68 -35.60 36.27
CA SER A 34 79.62 -35.16 35.35
C SER A 34 78.38 -36.04 35.45
N THR A 35 78.09 -36.57 36.64
CA THR A 35 76.91 -37.41 36.87
C THR A 35 75.67 -36.53 37.01
N ASP A 36 74.49 -37.15 37.04
CA ASP A 36 73.21 -36.46 37.18
C ASP A 36 72.78 -36.22 38.63
N VAL A 37 73.47 -36.80 39.63
CA VAL A 37 73.04 -36.77 41.03
C VAL A 37 73.21 -35.38 41.66
N TYR A 38 72.11 -34.73 42.07
CA TYR A 38 72.12 -33.37 42.64
C TYR A 38 72.91 -33.29 43.96
N GLU A 39 72.74 -34.28 44.83
CA GLU A 39 73.30 -34.30 46.19
C GLU A 39 74.78 -34.67 46.23
N LEU A 40 75.43 -34.90 45.08
CA LEU A 40 76.84 -35.27 45.03
C LEU A 40 77.71 -34.00 45.05
N PRO A 41 78.50 -33.74 46.14
CA PRO A 41 79.44 -32.62 46.21
C PRO A 41 80.31 -32.40 44.97
N ALA A 42 80.74 -33.49 44.34
CA ALA A 42 81.67 -33.49 43.21
C ALA A 42 81.10 -32.93 41.90
N ASN A 43 79.77 -32.73 41.81
CA ASN A 43 79.09 -32.12 40.66
C ASN A 43 78.94 -30.58 40.77
N TRP A 44 79.40 -29.96 41.86
CA TRP A 44 79.26 -28.52 42.11
C TRP A 44 80.61 -27.80 42.18
N SER A 45 80.63 -26.50 41.87
CA SER A 45 81.82 -25.64 41.99
C SER A 45 82.38 -25.57 43.42
N THR A 46 83.71 -25.62 43.60
CA THR A 46 84.36 -25.70 44.92
C THR A 46 85.22 -24.47 45.26
N THR A 47 84.71 -23.54 46.08
CA THR A 47 85.55 -22.51 46.75
C THR A 47 85.75 -22.74 48.26
N SER A 48 85.13 -23.77 48.83
CA SER A 48 85.54 -24.57 50.01
C SER A 48 84.74 -25.88 50.00
N ALA A 49 85.12 -26.92 50.77
CA ALA A 49 84.53 -28.27 50.73
C ALA A 49 83.00 -28.24 50.52
N GLY A 50 82.58 -28.57 49.29
CA GLY A 50 81.26 -28.26 48.76
C GLY A 50 80.21 -29.17 49.35
N ALA A 51 79.34 -28.64 50.19
CA ALA A 51 78.04 -29.27 50.37
C ALA A 51 77.20 -28.93 49.12
N PRO A 52 76.51 -29.90 48.50
CA PRO A 52 75.50 -29.59 47.49
C PRO A 52 74.50 -28.58 48.09
N PRO A 53 73.91 -27.67 47.29
CA PRO A 53 72.93 -26.69 47.77
C PRO A 53 71.63 -27.38 48.19
N ILE A 54 71.61 -27.93 49.41
CA ILE A 54 70.47 -28.67 50.00
C ILE A 54 69.99 -28.06 51.32
N LEU A 55 70.76 -27.12 51.90
CA LEU A 55 70.46 -26.45 53.16
C LEU A 55 69.94 -25.01 52.93
N PRO A 56 69.30 -24.40 53.95
CA PRO A 56 68.84 -23.04 53.88
C PRO A 56 69.94 -22.03 53.48
N ASN A 57 69.57 -21.01 52.68
CA ASN A 57 70.46 -19.95 52.17
C ASN A 57 71.58 -20.40 51.21
N GLN A 58 71.53 -21.64 50.70
CA GLN A 58 72.40 -22.13 49.63
C GLN A 58 71.67 -22.13 48.28
N SER A 59 72.17 -21.41 47.28
CA SER A 59 71.56 -21.30 45.95
C SER A 59 72.31 -22.12 44.90
N ALA A 60 71.58 -22.78 44.02
CA ALA A 60 72.12 -23.44 42.84
C ALA A 60 72.11 -22.51 41.63
N ILE A 61 73.20 -22.53 40.87
CA ILE A 61 73.32 -21.86 39.58
C ILE A 61 73.54 -22.94 38.51
N PHE A 62 72.71 -22.90 37.47
CA PHE A 62 72.80 -23.76 36.30
C PHE A 62 73.23 -22.91 35.10
N ASP A 63 74.29 -23.31 34.39
CA ASP A 63 74.92 -22.52 33.33
C ASP A 63 75.17 -23.40 32.08
N SER A 64 76.19 -23.16 31.29
CA SER A 64 76.48 -23.95 30.08
C SER A 64 77.18 -25.29 30.34
N SER A 65 77.28 -25.74 31.60
CA SER A 65 78.13 -26.86 32.03
C SER A 65 77.40 -27.93 32.87
N GLY A 66 78.05 -29.08 33.08
CA GLY A 66 77.49 -30.19 33.86
C GLY A 66 76.54 -31.07 33.06
N SER A 67 75.99 -32.10 33.71
CA SER A 67 75.00 -33.00 33.09
C SER A 67 73.72 -32.24 32.76
N ALA A 68 73.18 -32.42 31.55
CA ALA A 68 71.90 -31.84 31.13
C ALA A 68 70.72 -32.45 31.88
N THR A 69 70.86 -33.68 32.39
CA THR A 69 69.88 -34.30 33.30
C THR A 69 70.39 -34.17 34.73
N VAL A 70 69.50 -33.77 35.65
CA VAL A 70 69.77 -33.66 37.07
C VAL A 70 68.71 -34.46 37.82
N THR A 71 69.12 -35.35 38.71
CA THR A 71 68.26 -36.27 39.46
C THR A 71 68.41 -35.98 40.95
N ILE A 72 67.30 -35.65 41.60
CA ILE A 72 67.19 -35.37 43.03
C ILE A 72 66.93 -36.68 43.78
N GLY A 73 67.92 -37.10 44.56
CA GLY A 73 67.87 -38.26 45.43
C GLY A 73 66.94 -38.10 46.64
N PRO A 74 66.79 -39.16 47.45
CA PRO A 74 65.92 -39.14 48.63
C PRO A 74 66.51 -38.26 49.74
N GLY A 75 65.70 -37.35 50.30
CA GLY A 75 66.12 -36.50 51.40
C GLY A 75 65.34 -35.18 51.46
N LEU A 76 65.53 -34.42 52.54
CA LEU A 76 64.97 -33.08 52.67
C LEU A 76 65.83 -32.10 51.85
N MET A 77 65.22 -31.48 50.84
CA MET A 77 65.84 -30.51 49.93
C MET A 77 65.36 -29.09 50.25
N LEU A 78 66.24 -28.25 50.82
CA LEU A 78 65.94 -26.88 51.25
C LEU A 78 66.81 -25.76 50.64
N PRO A 79 67.16 -25.78 49.33
CA PRO A 79 67.95 -24.71 48.72
C PRO A 79 67.26 -23.34 48.85
N GLY A 80 68.05 -22.27 48.84
CA GLY A 80 67.53 -20.90 48.78
C GLY A 80 66.86 -20.61 47.44
N SER A 81 67.56 -20.89 46.34
CA SER A 81 67.03 -20.71 44.99
C SER A 81 67.73 -21.59 43.96
N TRP A 82 67.09 -21.78 42.81
CA TRP A 82 67.69 -22.29 41.58
C TRP A 82 67.72 -21.17 40.55
N THR A 83 68.89 -20.88 39.99
CA THR A 83 69.06 -19.86 38.96
C THR A 83 69.62 -20.48 37.68
N PHE A 84 68.87 -20.41 36.59
CA PHE A 84 69.36 -20.72 35.24
C PHE A 84 69.84 -19.41 34.62
N THR A 85 71.13 -19.32 34.27
CA THR A 85 71.73 -18.13 33.66
C THR A 85 71.28 -17.94 32.21
N ALA A 86 71.61 -16.79 31.61
CA ALA A 86 71.37 -16.56 30.18
C ALA A 86 72.09 -17.56 29.25
N ASN A 87 73.19 -18.15 29.71
CA ASN A 87 74.00 -19.10 28.93
C ASN A 87 73.67 -20.56 29.27
N SER A 88 72.65 -20.82 30.09
CA SER A 88 72.27 -22.19 30.43
C SER A 88 72.09 -23.06 29.19
N GLN A 89 72.52 -24.32 29.26
CA GLN A 89 72.06 -25.34 28.32
C GLN A 89 70.62 -25.77 28.64
N SER A 90 70.01 -26.60 27.78
CA SER A 90 68.74 -27.24 28.13
C SER A 90 68.95 -28.23 29.28
N TYR A 91 68.11 -28.14 30.31
CA TYR A 91 68.19 -28.99 31.49
C TYR A 91 66.90 -29.77 31.70
N THR A 92 66.99 -30.97 32.25
CA THR A 92 65.86 -31.74 32.78
C THR A 92 66.13 -32.13 34.22
N ILE A 93 65.36 -31.60 35.16
CA ILE A 93 65.47 -31.88 36.59
C ILE A 93 64.36 -32.82 37.04
N ASN A 94 64.74 -34.00 37.52
CA ASN A 94 63.86 -35.08 37.98
C ASN A 94 64.05 -35.35 39.47
N GLY A 95 63.14 -36.14 40.08
CA GLY A 95 63.35 -36.73 41.40
C GLY A 95 62.44 -36.20 42.49
N ASN A 96 62.93 -36.21 43.73
CA ASN A 96 62.13 -35.87 44.92
C ASN A 96 61.72 -34.39 45.01
N PRO A 97 60.70 -34.05 45.82
CA PRO A 97 60.26 -32.67 46.01
C PRO A 97 61.34 -31.74 46.58
N VAL A 98 61.27 -30.45 46.22
CA VAL A 98 62.19 -29.39 46.64
C VAL A 98 61.41 -28.27 47.29
N GLY A 99 61.72 -27.96 48.56
CA GLY A 99 61.15 -26.82 49.28
C GLY A 99 62.12 -25.66 49.32
N PHE A 100 61.79 -24.47 48.82
CA PHE A 100 62.75 -23.37 48.82
C PHE A 100 62.79 -22.59 50.14
N SER A 101 63.98 -22.32 50.65
CA SER A 101 64.20 -21.68 51.96
C SER A 101 64.28 -20.15 51.94
N LEU A 102 64.22 -19.53 50.77
CA LEU A 102 64.08 -18.07 50.60
C LEU A 102 62.71 -17.76 50.01
N SER A 103 62.14 -16.61 50.35
CA SER A 103 60.87 -16.13 49.82
C SER A 103 61.04 -14.98 48.80
N GLY A 104 59.98 -14.73 48.05
CA GLY A 104 59.90 -13.63 47.10
C GLY A 104 60.85 -13.76 45.90
N PRO A 105 61.21 -12.66 45.21
CA PRO A 105 62.00 -12.70 43.98
C PRO A 105 63.43 -13.27 44.13
N THR A 106 63.94 -13.39 45.35
CA THR A 106 65.26 -13.97 45.64
C THR A 106 65.22 -15.46 45.96
N GLY A 107 64.02 -16.04 46.11
CA GLY A 107 63.80 -17.43 46.47
C GLY A 107 62.96 -18.19 45.44
N GLY A 108 63.19 -19.49 45.34
CA GLY A 108 62.54 -20.33 44.33
C GLY A 108 63.34 -20.49 43.04
N LEU A 109 62.67 -20.54 41.90
CA LEU A 109 63.27 -20.78 40.59
C LEU A 109 63.36 -19.48 39.78
N ILE A 110 64.55 -19.16 39.28
CA ILE A 110 64.84 -17.98 38.45
C ILE A 110 65.41 -18.46 37.12
N ASN A 111 64.65 -18.37 36.04
CA ASN A 111 65.12 -18.76 34.71
C ASN A 111 65.40 -17.53 33.83
N GLN A 112 66.68 -17.35 33.47
CA GLN A 112 67.15 -16.30 32.58
C GLN A 112 67.65 -16.86 31.23
N ALA A 113 67.50 -18.17 30.98
CA ALA A 113 68.02 -18.81 29.78
C ALA A 113 67.46 -18.20 28.49
N ASN A 114 68.31 -18.14 27.47
CA ASN A 114 68.04 -17.51 26.17
C ASN A 114 67.07 -18.32 25.30
N ASN A 115 66.73 -17.77 24.13
CA ASN A 115 65.86 -18.44 23.18
C ASN A 115 66.52 -19.73 22.63
N GLY A 116 65.71 -20.78 22.45
CA GLY A 116 66.16 -22.09 21.96
C GLY A 116 66.56 -23.09 23.04
N GLN A 117 66.64 -22.68 24.30
CA GLN A 117 66.81 -23.60 25.43
C GLN A 117 65.48 -24.02 26.06
N THR A 118 65.45 -25.25 26.56
CA THR A 118 64.32 -25.82 27.31
C THR A 118 64.78 -26.25 28.69
N ILE A 119 64.19 -25.67 29.73
CA ILE A 119 64.41 -26.02 31.13
C ILE A 119 63.20 -26.80 31.62
N THR A 120 63.34 -28.10 31.82
CA THR A 120 62.25 -28.98 32.25
C THR A 120 62.40 -29.33 33.72
N ILE A 121 61.38 -29.03 34.52
CA ILE A 121 61.33 -29.34 35.95
C ILE A 121 60.20 -30.34 36.19
N ASN A 122 60.58 -31.60 36.38
CA ASN A 122 59.68 -32.70 36.70
C ASN A 122 59.51 -32.90 38.22
N ALA A 123 60.45 -32.39 39.03
CA ALA A 123 60.35 -32.41 40.48
C ALA A 123 59.26 -31.45 41.01
N ASN A 124 58.60 -31.83 42.11
CA ASN A 124 57.60 -30.98 42.76
C ASN A 124 58.30 -29.86 43.56
N LEU A 125 57.91 -28.61 43.31
CA LEU A 125 58.40 -27.43 43.99
C LEU A 125 57.40 -27.00 45.07
N THR A 126 57.87 -26.79 46.30
CA THR A 126 57.02 -26.36 47.43
C THR A 126 57.61 -25.13 48.13
N ASP A 127 56.79 -24.50 48.97
CA ASP A 127 57.33 -23.57 49.96
C ASP A 127 58.20 -24.35 50.96
N GLY A 128 59.36 -23.80 51.28
CA GLY A 128 60.19 -24.28 52.38
C GLY A 128 60.03 -23.39 53.62
N ILE A 129 61.02 -23.44 54.52
CA ILE A 129 60.98 -22.73 55.80
C ILE A 129 61.00 -21.19 55.69
N GLY A 130 61.37 -20.65 54.52
CA GLY A 130 61.56 -19.20 54.29
C GLY A 130 60.29 -18.44 53.94
N GLY A 131 59.17 -19.14 53.80
CA GLY A 131 57.91 -18.58 53.31
C GLY A 131 57.74 -18.77 51.80
N PRO A 132 56.87 -17.96 51.17
CA PRO A 132 56.37 -18.21 49.81
C PRO A 132 57.48 -18.14 48.75
N ALA A 133 57.74 -19.26 48.10
CA ALA A 133 58.72 -19.38 47.02
C ALA A 133 58.13 -18.94 45.67
N MET A 134 58.95 -18.33 44.81
CA MET A 134 58.51 -17.80 43.52
C MET A 134 59.14 -18.56 42.34
N VAL A 135 58.40 -18.71 41.25
CA VAL A 135 58.96 -19.11 39.96
C VAL A 135 59.00 -17.90 39.03
N GLN A 136 60.15 -17.61 38.42
CA GLN A 136 60.36 -16.45 37.57
C GLN A 136 60.94 -16.86 36.22
N GLN A 137 60.17 -16.67 35.15
CA GLN A 137 60.62 -16.74 33.78
C GLN A 137 60.99 -15.34 33.29
N LEU A 138 62.29 -15.06 33.24
CA LEU A 138 62.86 -13.76 32.84
C LEU A 138 63.57 -13.82 31.48
N GLY A 139 64.03 -15.01 31.08
CA GLY A 139 64.68 -15.25 29.80
C GLY A 139 63.73 -15.70 28.69
N ASN A 140 64.21 -15.69 27.44
CA ASN A 140 63.42 -16.03 26.25
C ASN A 140 63.30 -17.55 25.98
N SER A 141 63.76 -18.39 26.92
CA SER A 141 63.66 -19.87 26.86
C SER A 141 62.23 -20.40 27.07
N THR A 142 62.08 -21.72 26.93
CA THR A 142 60.91 -22.46 27.41
C THR A 142 61.22 -23.09 28.77
N LEU A 143 60.44 -22.75 29.80
CA LEU A 143 60.42 -23.43 31.10
C LEU A 143 59.23 -24.39 31.14
N VAL A 144 59.48 -25.69 31.19
CA VAL A 144 58.45 -26.72 31.35
C VAL A 144 58.32 -27.07 32.83
N LEU A 145 57.16 -26.78 33.43
CA LEU A 145 56.82 -27.15 34.79
C LEU A 145 55.89 -28.36 34.77
N ALA A 146 56.44 -29.55 34.96
CA ALA A 146 55.69 -30.80 34.87
C ALA A 146 55.27 -31.38 36.23
N GLY A 147 55.91 -30.95 37.32
CA GLY A 147 55.58 -31.38 38.68
C GLY A 147 54.21 -30.90 39.16
N THR A 148 53.70 -31.54 40.22
CA THR A 148 52.54 -31.09 40.99
C THR A 148 53.06 -30.14 42.08
N ASN A 149 53.11 -28.85 41.77
CA ASN A 149 53.79 -27.88 42.60
C ASN A 149 52.85 -27.27 43.65
N ALA A 150 53.40 -26.88 44.80
CA ALA A 150 52.65 -26.31 45.93
C ALA A 150 53.25 -24.99 46.47
N TYR A 151 54.18 -24.37 45.74
CA TYR A 151 54.70 -23.05 46.12
C TYR A 151 53.59 -21.97 46.04
N SER A 152 53.60 -21.02 46.98
CA SER A 152 52.54 -20.00 47.10
C SER A 152 52.99 -18.59 46.72
N GLY A 153 54.28 -18.35 46.44
CA GLY A 153 54.81 -17.04 46.06
C GLY A 153 54.50 -16.59 44.64
N GLY A 154 53.91 -17.48 43.83
CA GLY A 154 53.42 -17.19 42.48
C GLY A 154 54.46 -17.39 41.38
N THR A 155 54.00 -17.14 40.15
CA THR A 155 54.76 -17.41 38.92
C THR A 155 54.80 -16.14 38.08
N LEU A 156 55.97 -15.51 37.95
CA LEU A 156 56.19 -14.35 37.10
C LEU A 156 56.66 -14.78 35.71
N ILE A 157 55.97 -14.32 34.67
CA ILE A 157 56.26 -14.63 33.26
C ILE A 157 56.54 -13.31 32.52
N SER A 158 57.81 -12.89 32.52
CA SER A 158 58.24 -11.62 31.90
C SER A 158 58.77 -11.79 30.47
N ALA A 159 59.19 -12.99 30.10
CA ALA A 159 59.71 -13.30 28.77
C ALA A 159 59.52 -14.79 28.47
N GLY A 160 59.84 -15.22 27.24
CA GLY A 160 59.81 -16.62 26.85
C GLY A 160 58.46 -17.31 27.09
N THR A 161 58.51 -18.61 27.35
CA THR A 161 57.31 -19.44 27.56
C THR A 161 57.43 -20.25 28.84
N VAL A 162 56.37 -20.25 29.66
CA VAL A 162 56.18 -21.26 30.71
C VAL A 162 55.16 -22.28 30.21
N GLN A 163 55.62 -23.51 29.96
CA GLN A 163 54.79 -24.64 29.58
C GLN A 163 54.37 -25.45 30.80
N VAL A 164 53.10 -25.86 30.86
CA VAL A 164 52.52 -26.63 31.97
C VAL A 164 51.88 -27.92 31.51
N THR A 165 51.91 -28.95 32.38
CA THR A 165 51.34 -30.28 32.11
C THR A 165 50.08 -30.58 32.93
N ASN A 166 49.81 -29.82 33.98
CA ASN A 166 48.68 -30.03 34.88
C ASN A 166 48.29 -28.73 35.60
N ALA A 167 47.16 -28.76 36.32
CA ALA A 167 46.62 -27.58 37.03
C ALA A 167 47.56 -27.08 38.15
N ASP A 168 48.29 -27.97 38.79
CA ASP A 168 49.20 -27.66 39.90
C ASP A 168 50.62 -27.32 39.42
N SER A 169 50.90 -27.33 38.11
CA SER A 169 52.21 -26.97 37.54
C SER A 169 52.69 -25.59 37.97
N VAL A 170 51.79 -24.66 38.28
CA VAL A 170 52.11 -23.27 38.66
C VAL A 170 51.96 -22.97 40.16
N GLY A 171 51.83 -24.00 40.99
CA GLY A 171 51.62 -23.81 42.42
C GLY A 171 50.27 -23.15 42.73
N THR A 172 50.15 -22.56 43.92
CA THR A 172 48.90 -21.94 44.41
C THR A 172 48.91 -20.41 44.34
N GLY A 173 50.07 -19.80 44.08
CA GLY A 173 50.23 -18.35 44.03
C GLY A 173 49.67 -17.70 42.76
N THR A 174 49.73 -16.36 42.71
CA THR A 174 49.27 -15.59 41.54
C THR A 174 50.20 -15.79 40.34
N ILE A 175 49.64 -15.96 39.15
CA ILE A 175 50.39 -15.95 37.89
C ILE A 175 50.47 -14.49 37.42
N THR A 176 51.67 -13.94 37.32
CA THR A 176 51.89 -12.55 36.85
C THR A 176 52.40 -12.58 35.43
N LEU A 177 51.62 -12.04 34.50
CA LEU A 177 52.01 -11.89 33.09
C LEU A 177 52.61 -10.50 32.87
N ASN A 178 53.81 -10.46 32.30
CA ASN A 178 54.55 -9.23 32.03
C ASN A 178 55.36 -9.33 30.73
N GLY A 179 54.72 -9.81 29.66
CA GLY A 179 55.26 -9.88 28.30
C GLY A 179 55.52 -11.28 27.75
N GLY A 180 55.60 -12.31 28.61
CA GLY A 180 55.82 -13.70 28.16
C GLY A 180 54.53 -14.51 27.94
N THR A 181 54.69 -15.81 27.67
CA THR A 181 53.61 -16.74 27.32
C THR A 181 53.40 -17.82 28.38
N PHE A 182 52.17 -17.99 28.81
CA PHE A 182 51.70 -19.12 29.62
C PHE A 182 51.03 -20.14 28.69
N GLN A 183 51.64 -21.32 28.50
CA GLN A 183 51.27 -22.25 27.44
C GLN A 183 50.96 -23.65 27.97
N MET A 184 49.97 -24.32 27.41
CA MET A 184 49.71 -25.72 27.72
C MET A 184 50.64 -26.63 26.92
N GLN A 185 51.14 -27.69 27.53
CA GLN A 185 51.99 -28.64 26.82
C GLN A 185 51.14 -29.59 25.97
N SER A 186 51.23 -29.46 24.65
CA SER A 186 50.53 -30.31 23.68
C SER A 186 51.39 -31.49 23.21
N PRO A 187 50.81 -32.68 22.94
CA PRO A 187 49.41 -33.09 23.14
C PRO A 187 49.14 -33.59 24.57
N THR A 188 50.04 -33.34 25.53
CA THR A 188 49.96 -33.85 26.90
C THR A 188 48.72 -33.37 27.64
N VAL A 189 48.33 -32.12 27.45
CA VAL A 189 47.16 -31.49 28.07
C VAL A 189 46.07 -31.34 27.03
N SER A 190 44.93 -32.00 27.24
CA SER A 190 43.72 -31.82 26.42
C SER A 190 42.70 -30.90 27.10
N SER A 191 42.66 -30.87 28.43
CA SER A 191 41.83 -29.96 29.21
C SER A 191 42.47 -29.70 30.58
N VAL A 192 42.43 -28.45 31.03
CA VAL A 192 42.97 -28.02 32.33
C VAL A 192 42.23 -26.81 32.87
N ALA A 193 42.11 -26.72 34.20
CA ALA A 193 41.51 -25.58 34.85
C ALA A 193 42.43 -25.03 35.94
N PHE A 194 42.66 -23.71 35.94
CA PHE A 194 43.52 -23.03 36.90
C PHE A 194 42.69 -22.20 37.86
N ALA A 195 42.84 -22.46 39.16
CA ALA A 195 42.20 -21.69 40.24
C ALA A 195 43.00 -20.43 40.61
N ASN A 196 44.24 -20.31 40.11
CA ASN A 196 45.13 -19.20 40.39
C ASN A 196 44.55 -17.87 39.91
N ASN A 197 44.72 -16.82 40.72
CA ASN A 197 44.54 -15.45 40.23
C ASN A 197 45.62 -15.12 39.21
N ILE A 198 45.30 -14.21 38.29
CA ILE A 198 46.24 -13.73 37.28
C ILE A 198 46.36 -12.21 37.39
N ALA A 199 47.58 -11.69 37.43
CA ALA A 199 47.87 -10.26 37.33
C ALA A 199 48.47 -9.96 35.95
N VAL A 200 47.89 -9.00 35.21
CA VAL A 200 48.40 -8.57 33.90
C VAL A 200 49.07 -7.21 34.05
N ASN A 201 50.40 -7.16 33.95
CA ASN A 201 51.18 -5.92 34.03
C ASN A 201 51.17 -5.17 32.69
N ALA A 202 51.69 -3.94 32.68
CA ALA A 202 51.71 -3.04 31.51
C ALA A 202 52.30 -3.66 30.22
N ALA A 203 53.22 -4.60 30.31
CA ALA A 203 53.78 -5.31 29.14
C ALA A 203 52.81 -6.34 28.52
N GLY A 204 51.67 -6.59 29.17
CA GLY A 204 50.68 -7.57 28.75
C GLY A 204 51.10 -9.01 29.05
N GLY A 205 50.42 -9.95 28.40
CA GLY A 205 50.66 -11.38 28.61
C GLY A 205 49.97 -12.23 27.58
N THR A 206 50.52 -13.41 27.30
CA THR A 206 49.87 -14.37 26.41
C THR A 206 49.45 -15.62 27.19
N VAL A 207 48.21 -16.06 27.02
CA VAL A 207 47.76 -17.40 27.36
C VAL A 207 47.57 -18.15 26.06
N ASP A 208 48.31 -19.24 25.91
CA ASP A 208 48.32 -20.08 24.72
C ASP A 208 47.74 -21.45 25.06
N ALA A 209 46.56 -21.72 24.53
CA ALA A 209 45.87 -22.98 24.73
C ALA A 209 46.62 -24.16 24.09
N ASN A 210 47.36 -23.92 23.01
CA ASN A 210 48.16 -24.92 22.29
C ASN A 210 47.40 -26.26 22.08
N GLY A 211 46.14 -26.20 21.66
CA GLY A 211 45.30 -27.37 21.42
C GLY A 211 44.56 -27.92 22.64
N ALA A 212 44.74 -27.34 23.82
CA ALA A 212 44.01 -27.70 25.03
C ALA A 212 42.73 -26.86 25.23
N GLN A 213 41.82 -27.36 26.04
CA GLN A 213 40.71 -26.60 26.62
C GLN A 213 41.14 -26.00 27.95
N VAL A 214 41.28 -24.68 28.04
CA VAL A 214 41.82 -24.00 29.23
C VAL A 214 40.74 -23.22 29.96
N ASN A 215 40.47 -23.53 31.23
CA ASN A 215 39.55 -22.75 32.06
C ASN A 215 40.30 -21.95 33.15
N LEU A 216 40.28 -20.63 33.04
CA LEU A 216 40.84 -19.71 34.02
C LEU A 216 39.74 -19.28 35.01
N GLN A 217 39.75 -19.89 36.20
CA GLN A 217 38.71 -19.72 37.21
C GLN A 217 39.03 -18.60 38.23
N GLY A 218 40.31 -18.34 38.48
CA GLY A 218 40.73 -17.26 39.36
C GLY A 218 40.46 -15.88 38.76
N VAL A 219 40.50 -14.85 39.62
CA VAL A 219 40.29 -13.46 39.17
C VAL A 219 41.52 -13.00 38.40
N ILE A 220 41.28 -12.52 37.18
CA ILE A 220 42.25 -11.76 36.39
C ILE A 220 42.10 -10.28 36.73
N ALA A 221 43.18 -9.64 37.15
CA ALA A 221 43.22 -8.23 37.56
C ALA A 221 44.39 -7.49 36.90
N ASP A 222 44.32 -6.16 36.90
CA ASP A 222 45.48 -5.35 36.54
C ASP A 222 46.60 -5.57 37.58
N GLY A 223 47.81 -5.78 37.08
CA GLY A 223 49.01 -5.81 37.90
C GLY A 223 49.65 -4.43 38.02
N VAL A 224 50.97 -4.36 37.81
CA VAL A 224 51.70 -3.09 37.73
C VAL A 224 51.41 -2.44 36.37
N GLY A 225 50.39 -1.58 36.36
CA GLY A 225 49.86 -0.95 35.16
C GLY A 225 48.97 -1.90 34.35
N ALA A 226 48.03 -1.31 33.60
CA ALA A 226 47.10 -2.06 32.78
C ALA A 226 47.79 -2.57 31.50
N GLY A 227 47.71 -3.87 31.23
CA GLY A 227 48.22 -4.48 30.00
C GLY A 227 47.19 -5.36 29.30
N VAL A 228 47.45 -5.67 28.03
CA VAL A 228 46.56 -6.50 27.21
C VAL A 228 46.74 -7.97 27.58
N LEU A 229 45.64 -8.65 27.88
CA LEU A 229 45.59 -10.11 27.94
C LEU A 229 45.40 -10.66 26.52
N ARG A 230 46.39 -11.38 26.01
CA ARG A 230 46.33 -12.03 24.70
C ARG A 230 46.00 -13.50 24.85
N LEU A 231 44.95 -13.97 24.17
CA LEU A 231 44.50 -15.36 24.15
C LEU A 231 44.73 -15.92 22.74
N ILE A 232 45.47 -17.02 22.65
CA ILE A 232 45.78 -17.66 21.37
C ILE A 232 45.62 -19.17 21.46
N ASP A 233 45.51 -19.81 20.31
CA ASP A 233 45.90 -21.21 20.13
C ASP A 233 46.97 -21.30 19.05
N SER A 234 48.20 -21.67 19.44
CA SER A 234 49.26 -21.92 18.47
C SER A 234 49.20 -23.30 17.80
N SER A 235 48.23 -24.15 18.17
CA SER A 235 48.07 -25.48 17.59
C SER A 235 47.36 -25.45 16.23
N ALA A 236 47.60 -26.48 15.41
CA ALA A 236 46.85 -26.69 14.17
C ALA A 236 45.50 -27.41 14.40
N SER A 237 45.06 -27.61 15.64
CA SER A 237 43.88 -28.42 15.98
C SER A 237 42.63 -27.56 16.17
N ALA A 238 41.49 -27.99 15.61
CA ALA A 238 40.27 -27.19 15.50
C ALA A 238 39.38 -27.17 16.76
N PHE A 239 39.88 -27.57 17.94
CA PHE A 239 39.05 -27.82 19.12
C PHE A 239 39.62 -27.24 20.43
N SER A 240 40.35 -26.14 20.40
CA SER A 240 40.82 -25.46 21.62
C SER A 240 39.95 -24.24 21.96
N ASN A 241 39.92 -23.87 23.23
CA ASN A 241 39.38 -22.59 23.67
C ASN A 241 40.05 -22.17 24.98
N VAL A 242 39.91 -20.88 25.29
CA VAL A 242 40.21 -20.34 26.61
C VAL A 242 38.92 -19.84 27.24
N GLN A 243 38.42 -20.58 28.24
CA GLN A 243 37.30 -20.17 29.07
C GLN A 243 37.76 -19.25 30.20
N LEU A 244 37.10 -18.10 30.33
CA LEU A 244 37.31 -17.14 31.41
C LEU A 244 36.14 -17.20 32.40
N SER A 245 36.31 -17.96 33.48
CA SER A 245 35.26 -18.16 34.49
C SER A 245 35.34 -17.21 35.68
N GLY A 246 36.51 -16.59 35.91
CA GLY A 246 36.68 -15.58 36.95
C GLY A 246 35.83 -14.32 36.72
N ALA A 247 35.44 -13.66 37.80
CA ALA A 247 34.86 -12.32 37.76
C ALA A 247 35.99 -11.29 37.62
N ASN A 248 36.39 -11.02 36.38
CA ASN A 248 37.65 -10.34 36.09
C ASN A 248 37.53 -8.81 36.18
N THR A 249 38.63 -8.14 36.56
CA THR A 249 38.66 -6.69 36.85
C THR A 249 39.72 -5.91 36.08
N TYR A 250 40.56 -6.58 35.29
CA TYR A 250 41.57 -5.93 34.46
C TYR A 250 40.97 -4.94 33.44
N SER A 251 41.72 -3.88 33.12
CA SER A 251 41.25 -2.77 32.28
C SER A 251 42.05 -2.60 30.98
N GLY A 252 43.20 -3.28 30.84
CA GLY A 252 44.07 -3.14 29.66
C GLY A 252 43.50 -3.73 28.36
N GLY A 253 42.45 -4.54 28.43
CA GLY A 253 41.76 -5.14 27.28
C GLY A 253 42.18 -6.58 26.99
N THR A 254 41.45 -7.20 26.07
CA THR A 254 41.62 -8.61 25.70
C THR A 254 41.82 -8.70 24.20
N LEU A 255 42.87 -9.36 23.74
CA LEU A 255 43.11 -9.67 22.33
C LEU A 255 42.98 -11.17 22.12
N VAL A 256 42.03 -11.59 21.29
CA VAL A 256 41.80 -13.01 20.97
C VAL A 256 42.26 -13.25 19.54
N VAL A 257 43.14 -14.22 19.34
CA VAL A 257 43.75 -14.51 18.03
C VAL A 257 43.63 -15.99 17.71
N ASP A 258 43.05 -16.33 16.56
CA ASP A 258 42.98 -17.70 16.02
C ASP A 258 42.39 -18.73 17.01
N THR A 259 41.53 -18.29 17.94
CA THR A 259 40.93 -19.16 18.96
C THR A 259 39.55 -18.67 19.39
N THR A 260 38.89 -19.47 20.23
CA THR A 260 37.63 -19.13 20.88
C THR A 260 37.89 -18.72 22.33
N VAL A 261 37.39 -17.56 22.73
CA VAL A 261 37.22 -17.22 24.15
C VAL A 261 35.81 -17.60 24.59
N VAL A 262 35.70 -18.40 25.65
CA VAL A 262 34.41 -18.76 26.25
C VAL A 262 34.20 -17.93 27.51
N VAL A 263 33.04 -17.28 27.63
CA VAL A 263 32.71 -16.39 28.76
C VAL A 263 31.50 -16.92 29.54
N SER A 264 31.56 -16.86 30.87
CA SER A 264 30.52 -17.39 31.76
C SER A 264 29.87 -16.35 32.68
N ASN A 265 30.37 -15.11 32.69
CA ASN A 265 29.78 -14.00 33.43
C ASN A 265 30.06 -12.65 32.74
N ASN A 266 29.31 -11.61 33.11
CA ASN A 266 29.38 -10.29 32.48
C ASN A 266 30.75 -9.58 32.64
N SER A 267 31.60 -10.07 33.55
CA SER A 267 32.93 -9.53 33.81
C SER A 267 34.05 -10.44 33.31
N SER A 268 33.75 -11.54 32.58
CA SER A 268 34.74 -12.52 32.11
C SER A 268 35.91 -11.89 31.33
N VAL A 269 35.70 -10.79 30.61
CA VAL A 269 36.76 -10.09 29.85
C VAL A 269 37.21 -8.77 30.47
N GLY A 270 36.95 -8.57 31.76
CA GLY A 270 37.28 -7.32 32.44
C GLY A 270 36.53 -6.12 31.86
N SER A 271 37.12 -4.92 31.95
CA SER A 271 36.49 -3.66 31.53
C SER A 271 37.07 -3.04 30.25
N GLY A 272 38.20 -3.57 29.76
CA GLY A 272 38.89 -3.05 28.58
C GLY A 272 38.22 -3.40 27.26
N THR A 273 38.80 -2.92 26.15
CA THR A 273 38.34 -3.26 24.80
C THR A 273 38.66 -4.72 24.47
N VAL A 274 37.72 -5.44 23.85
CA VAL A 274 37.94 -6.78 23.30
C VAL A 274 38.29 -6.66 21.82
N THR A 275 39.42 -7.17 21.39
CA THR A 275 39.83 -7.21 19.98
C THR A 275 39.80 -8.65 19.50
N LEU A 276 39.05 -8.91 18.43
CA LEU A 276 38.96 -10.21 17.78
C LEU A 276 39.78 -10.19 16.50
N ASP A 277 40.70 -11.14 16.37
CA ASP A 277 41.54 -11.34 15.20
C ASP A 277 41.44 -12.80 14.76
N ASN A 278 40.61 -13.04 13.74
CA ASN A 278 40.27 -14.39 13.33
C ASN A 278 39.75 -15.29 14.46
N ALA A 279 38.96 -14.70 15.37
CA ALA A 279 38.60 -15.31 16.66
C ALA A 279 37.09 -15.42 16.86
N SER A 280 36.68 -16.23 17.83
CA SER A 280 35.28 -16.35 18.28
C SER A 280 35.12 -15.89 19.73
N PHE A 281 34.07 -15.09 19.99
CA PHE A 281 33.64 -14.71 21.33
C PHE A 281 32.34 -15.45 21.66
N GLN A 282 32.40 -16.41 22.58
CA GLN A 282 31.33 -17.39 22.79
C GLN A 282 30.80 -17.39 24.22
N ALA A 283 29.48 -17.40 24.40
CA ALA A 283 28.87 -17.65 25.72
C ALA A 283 29.01 -19.12 26.14
N ASP A 284 29.10 -19.38 27.44
CA ASP A 284 29.14 -20.75 27.99
C ASP A 284 27.84 -21.55 27.82
N GLY A 285 26.74 -20.88 27.42
CA GLY A 285 25.43 -21.48 27.19
C GLY A 285 24.60 -21.69 28.45
N LEU A 286 25.01 -21.18 29.61
CA LEU A 286 24.33 -21.43 30.88
C LEU A 286 23.36 -20.31 31.29
N ILE A 287 23.76 -19.05 31.07
CA ILE A 287 22.98 -17.86 31.46
C ILE A 287 23.03 -16.79 30.37
N ASN A 288 22.03 -15.90 30.37
CA ASN A 288 22.09 -14.71 29.52
C ASN A 288 23.21 -13.78 30.00
N LEU A 289 24.01 -13.27 29.07
CA LEU A 289 25.16 -12.41 29.36
C LEU A 289 25.01 -11.04 28.71
N THR A 290 25.58 -10.01 29.34
CA THR A 290 25.61 -8.64 28.84
C THR A 290 26.97 -8.00 29.09
N PHE A 291 27.66 -7.65 28.01
CA PHE A 291 28.98 -7.02 28.04
C PHE A 291 28.89 -5.54 27.68
N SER A 292 29.40 -4.67 28.54
CA SER A 292 29.49 -3.22 28.28
C SER A 292 30.78 -2.83 27.55
N ASN A 293 31.66 -3.79 27.31
CA ASN A 293 32.94 -3.59 26.64
C ASN A 293 32.74 -3.11 25.20
N ASN A 294 33.62 -2.23 24.74
CA ASN A 294 33.77 -1.98 23.31
C ASN A 294 34.52 -3.14 22.66
N PHE A 295 34.22 -3.38 21.40
CA PHE A 295 34.85 -4.43 20.60
C PHE A 295 35.54 -3.82 19.37
N LYS A 296 36.61 -4.47 18.93
CA LYS A 296 37.26 -4.24 17.65
C LYS A 296 37.36 -5.55 16.89
N ILE A 297 37.15 -5.52 15.58
CA ILE A 297 37.35 -6.68 14.70
C ILE A 297 38.44 -6.34 13.72
N ASN A 298 39.54 -7.09 13.76
CA ASN A 298 40.62 -7.00 12.79
C ASN A 298 40.22 -7.60 11.44
N THR A 299 40.86 -7.15 10.36
CA THR A 299 40.64 -7.72 9.03
C THR A 299 41.24 -9.11 8.95
N SER A 300 40.40 -10.10 8.64
CA SER A 300 40.83 -11.45 8.28
C SER A 300 40.02 -11.95 7.07
N ALA A 301 40.49 -13.01 6.41
CA ALA A 301 39.81 -13.60 5.26
C ALA A 301 38.43 -14.18 5.62
N ILE A 302 38.27 -14.72 6.84
CA ILE A 302 37.03 -15.36 7.30
C ILE A 302 36.22 -14.47 8.26
N GLY A 303 36.83 -13.44 8.84
CA GLY A 303 36.22 -12.55 9.84
C GLY A 303 36.42 -13.05 11.28
N SER A 304 35.61 -12.54 12.19
CA SER A 304 35.52 -13.00 13.58
C SER A 304 34.06 -13.26 13.95
N ALA A 305 33.82 -14.10 14.96
CA ALA A 305 32.49 -14.54 15.32
C ALA A 305 32.07 -14.09 16.73
N ILE A 306 30.77 -13.87 16.90
CA ILE A 306 30.11 -13.81 18.20
C ILE A 306 29.09 -14.94 18.25
N ASP A 307 29.25 -15.84 19.21
CA ASP A 307 28.48 -17.07 19.35
C ASP A 307 27.63 -17.03 20.63
N ALA A 308 26.31 -17.05 20.45
CA ALA A 308 25.36 -17.02 21.54
C ALA A 308 25.24 -18.35 22.28
N ASN A 309 25.63 -19.47 21.65
CA ASN A 309 25.64 -20.81 22.23
C ASN A 309 24.41 -21.16 23.09
N GLY A 310 23.22 -20.90 22.56
CA GLY A 310 21.93 -21.29 23.15
C GLY A 310 21.32 -20.28 24.14
N VAL A 311 22.02 -19.19 24.47
CA VAL A 311 21.52 -18.14 25.38
C VAL A 311 21.36 -16.79 24.67
N THR A 312 20.88 -15.77 25.37
CA THR A 312 20.98 -14.39 24.88
C THR A 312 22.35 -13.80 25.26
N LEU A 313 23.15 -13.45 24.26
CA LEU A 313 24.42 -12.76 24.42
C LEU A 313 24.31 -11.32 23.94
N THR A 314 24.34 -10.36 24.86
CA THR A 314 24.19 -8.93 24.57
C THR A 314 25.52 -8.20 24.57
N ILE A 315 25.82 -7.50 23.49
CA ILE A 315 26.94 -6.56 23.39
C ILE A 315 26.38 -5.14 23.43
N ALA A 316 26.56 -4.48 24.57
CA ALA A 316 26.07 -3.12 24.81
C ALA A 316 27.05 -2.04 24.35
N GLY A 317 28.35 -2.35 24.33
CA GLY A 317 29.37 -1.45 23.78
C GLY A 317 29.38 -1.41 22.25
N ASN A 318 30.18 -0.51 21.69
CA ASN A 318 30.31 -0.34 20.25
C ASN A 318 31.28 -1.38 19.67
N ILE A 319 30.95 -1.94 18.50
CA ILE A 319 31.88 -2.73 17.67
C ILE A 319 32.43 -1.83 16.56
N ALA A 320 33.76 -1.73 16.43
CA ALA A 320 34.43 -0.93 15.41
C ALA A 320 35.49 -1.75 14.64
N ASP A 321 35.99 -1.17 13.54
CA ASP A 321 37.13 -1.72 12.82
C ASP A 321 38.41 -1.67 13.69
N GLY A 322 39.21 -2.73 13.59
CA GLY A 322 40.53 -2.85 14.21
C GLY A 322 41.64 -2.35 13.28
N ASN A 323 42.44 -3.28 12.75
CA ASN A 323 43.52 -3.03 11.78
C ASN A 323 43.06 -2.98 10.31
N GLY A 324 41.79 -2.67 10.06
CA GLY A 324 41.14 -2.61 8.75
C GLY A 324 39.66 -2.98 8.85
N PRO A 325 38.94 -3.13 7.72
CA PRO A 325 37.55 -3.57 7.69
C PRO A 325 37.36 -4.90 8.41
N GLY A 326 36.65 -4.88 9.54
CA GLY A 326 36.32 -6.05 10.33
C GLY A 326 35.04 -6.71 9.84
N LYS A 327 35.08 -8.02 9.58
CA LYS A 327 33.91 -8.82 9.19
C LYS A 327 33.37 -9.58 10.40
N LEU A 328 32.09 -9.40 10.71
CA LEU A 328 31.41 -10.08 11.83
C LEU A 328 30.55 -11.24 11.33
N THR A 329 30.71 -12.41 11.97
CA THR A 329 29.80 -13.55 11.83
C THR A 329 29.03 -13.77 13.13
N VAL A 330 27.71 -13.95 13.03
CA VAL A 330 26.85 -14.26 14.17
C VAL A 330 26.52 -15.75 14.14
N LEU A 331 26.77 -16.43 15.26
CA LEU A 331 26.62 -17.88 15.41
C LEU A 331 25.71 -18.22 16.60
N ASP A 332 25.12 -19.41 16.53
CA ASP A 332 24.62 -20.16 17.67
C ASP A 332 24.88 -21.66 17.44
N ASN A 333 26.08 -22.11 17.83
CA ASN A 333 26.51 -23.49 17.57
C ASN A 333 25.77 -24.54 18.41
N SER A 334 24.90 -24.12 19.35
CA SER A 334 24.10 -25.05 20.14
C SER A 334 22.94 -25.68 19.36
N GLY A 335 22.56 -25.06 18.22
CA GLY A 335 21.33 -25.40 17.48
C GLY A 335 20.03 -25.00 18.21
N GLY A 336 20.14 -24.21 19.28
CA GLY A 336 19.03 -23.71 20.10
C GLY A 336 18.42 -22.41 19.58
N LEU A 337 17.68 -21.71 20.46
CA LEU A 337 17.09 -20.39 20.19
C LEU A 337 18.01 -19.25 20.67
N GLY A 338 19.32 -19.45 20.61
CA GLY A 338 20.31 -18.45 21.03
C GLY A 338 20.21 -17.18 20.20
N ARG A 339 20.52 -16.05 20.84
CA ARG A 339 20.36 -14.72 20.22
C ARG A 339 21.53 -13.82 20.59
N VAL A 340 22.18 -13.24 19.59
CA VAL A 340 23.11 -12.12 19.78
C VAL A 340 22.31 -10.82 19.71
N VAL A 341 22.48 -9.93 20.69
CA VAL A 341 21.83 -8.62 20.73
C VAL A 341 22.89 -7.53 20.69
N LEU A 342 22.80 -6.63 19.70
CA LEU A 342 23.68 -5.47 19.59
C LEU A 342 22.93 -4.19 19.96
N LEU A 343 23.40 -3.46 20.97
CA LEU A 343 22.77 -2.22 21.43
C LEU A 343 23.58 -0.96 21.07
N GLY A 344 24.87 -1.11 20.76
CA GLY A 344 25.79 -0.02 20.46
C GLY A 344 25.63 0.60 19.06
N THR A 345 26.36 1.68 18.82
CA THR A 345 26.58 2.26 17.49
C THR A 345 27.76 1.54 16.85
N ASN A 346 27.47 0.50 16.07
CA ASN A 346 28.51 -0.32 15.47
C ASN A 346 28.94 0.24 14.11
N THR A 347 30.25 0.38 13.92
CA THR A 347 30.87 1.07 12.78
C THR A 347 31.88 0.22 12.03
N TYR A 348 31.93 -1.09 12.29
CA TYR A 348 32.79 -2.02 11.54
C TYR A 348 32.32 -2.15 10.09
N THR A 349 33.24 -2.16 9.12
CA THR A 349 32.91 -1.96 7.70
C THR A 349 33.03 -3.21 6.83
N GLY A 350 33.51 -4.34 7.37
CA GLY A 350 33.71 -5.59 6.62
C GLY A 350 32.44 -6.41 6.36
N GLY A 351 31.27 -5.94 6.78
CA GLY A 351 29.98 -6.63 6.62
C GLY A 351 29.61 -7.56 7.78
N THR A 352 28.35 -8.01 7.78
CA THR A 352 27.80 -8.92 8.78
C THR A 352 27.24 -10.17 8.11
N THR A 353 27.56 -11.36 8.63
CA THR A 353 26.96 -12.63 8.20
C THR A 353 26.22 -13.25 9.39
N ILE A 354 24.97 -13.67 9.19
CA ILE A 354 24.17 -14.35 10.20
C ILE A 354 23.95 -15.79 9.73
N CYS A 355 24.53 -16.74 10.46
CA CYS A 355 24.39 -18.18 10.22
C CYS A 355 22.92 -18.61 10.21
N ASP A 356 22.59 -19.66 9.46
CA ASP A 356 21.28 -20.36 9.49
C ASP A 356 20.90 -20.81 10.90
N CYS A 357 21.91 -21.11 11.71
CA CYS A 357 21.82 -21.48 13.10
C CYS A 357 21.49 -20.32 14.06
N ALA A 358 21.57 -19.05 13.64
CA ALA A 358 21.65 -17.93 14.57
C ALA A 358 20.53 -16.88 14.40
N THR A 359 20.25 -16.17 15.50
CA THR A 359 19.47 -14.93 15.49
C THR A 359 20.33 -13.73 15.90
N LEU A 360 20.35 -12.69 15.07
CA LEU A 360 20.86 -11.36 15.43
C LEU A 360 19.68 -10.43 15.70
N GLN A 361 19.67 -9.75 16.85
CA GLN A 361 18.80 -8.62 17.11
C GLN A 361 19.61 -7.32 17.15
N LEU A 362 19.17 -6.32 16.40
CA LEU A 362 19.73 -4.98 16.38
C LEU A 362 18.78 -4.00 17.08
N GLY A 363 19.21 -3.43 18.21
CA GLY A 363 18.44 -2.50 19.01
C GLY A 363 17.39 -3.17 19.90
N ASP A 364 16.71 -2.36 20.71
CA ASP A 364 15.63 -2.80 21.59
C ASP A 364 14.63 -1.64 21.88
N ALA A 365 13.81 -1.75 22.92
CA ALA A 365 12.86 -0.70 23.30
C ALA A 365 13.50 0.60 23.82
N SER A 366 14.73 0.54 24.32
CA SER A 366 15.48 1.62 24.98
C SER A 366 16.73 2.09 24.22
N HIS A 367 17.20 1.33 23.23
CA HIS A 367 18.44 1.57 22.52
C HIS A 367 18.23 1.59 21.00
N THR A 368 18.71 2.66 20.36
CA THR A 368 18.79 2.77 18.91
C THR A 368 20.17 2.33 18.44
N ALA A 369 20.33 1.03 18.20
CA ALA A 369 21.58 0.47 17.69
C ALA A 369 21.75 0.73 16.18
N SER A 370 22.96 0.56 15.67
CA SER A 370 23.25 0.61 14.23
C SER A 370 24.33 -0.38 13.84
N ILE A 371 24.34 -0.76 12.57
CA ILE A 371 25.45 -1.43 11.87
C ILE A 371 25.64 -0.77 10.50
N VAL A 372 26.75 -1.03 9.83
CA VAL A 372 27.04 -0.48 8.50
C VAL A 372 27.39 -1.58 7.50
N GLY A 373 27.13 -1.32 6.21
CA GLY A 373 27.51 -2.20 5.11
C GLY A 373 26.48 -3.28 4.76
N GLU A 374 26.95 -4.36 4.13
CA GLU A 374 26.12 -5.49 3.71
C GLU A 374 25.87 -6.46 4.87
N VAL A 375 24.64 -6.97 4.93
CA VAL A 375 24.20 -8.02 5.86
C VAL A 375 23.75 -9.25 5.05
N THR A 376 24.46 -10.35 5.18
CA THR A 376 24.05 -11.66 4.64
C THR A 376 23.31 -12.43 5.73
N VAL A 377 22.09 -12.87 5.42
CA VAL A 377 21.18 -13.52 6.37
C VAL A 377 20.86 -14.91 5.85
N ASP A 378 21.37 -15.92 6.55
CA ASP A 378 20.97 -17.32 6.36
C ASP A 378 20.02 -17.77 7.48
N GLY A 379 20.13 -17.16 8.68
CA GLY A 379 19.25 -17.38 9.83
C GLY A 379 18.21 -16.26 10.01
N LYS A 380 18.20 -15.63 11.20
CA LYS A 380 17.22 -14.59 11.55
C LYS A 380 17.85 -13.25 11.89
N PHE A 381 17.33 -12.16 11.32
CA PHE A 381 17.74 -10.80 11.62
C PHE A 381 16.54 -9.95 12.09
N ASP A 382 16.49 -9.65 13.39
CA ASP A 382 15.46 -8.82 14.00
C ASP A 382 15.96 -7.39 14.18
N ILE A 383 15.25 -6.41 13.61
CA ILE A 383 15.63 -4.99 13.66
C ILE A 383 14.57 -4.24 14.47
N VAL A 384 14.95 -3.78 15.66
CA VAL A 384 14.02 -3.23 16.67
C VAL A 384 14.45 -1.82 17.06
N ASN A 385 13.72 -0.81 16.60
CA ASN A 385 13.99 0.62 16.84
C ASN A 385 15.43 1.05 16.47
N ALA A 386 16.04 0.38 15.50
CA ALA A 386 17.42 0.62 15.10
C ALA A 386 17.54 1.73 14.06
N ASN A 387 18.73 2.36 14.01
CA ASN A 387 19.14 3.21 12.91
C ASN A 387 19.72 2.35 11.79
N THR A 388 18.97 2.22 10.70
CA THR A 388 19.31 1.39 9.53
C THR A 388 19.99 2.18 8.41
N ALA A 389 20.25 3.48 8.58
CA ALA A 389 20.82 4.33 7.52
C ALA A 389 22.21 3.87 7.03
N GLY A 390 22.94 3.12 7.86
CA GLY A 390 24.24 2.54 7.51
C GLY A 390 24.16 1.22 6.73
N ILE A 391 23.01 0.53 6.75
CA ILE A 391 22.83 -0.75 6.06
C ILE A 391 22.63 -0.47 4.57
N THR A 392 23.58 -0.91 3.75
CA THR A 392 23.54 -0.68 2.29
C THR A 392 22.79 -1.79 1.57
N LYS A 393 22.90 -3.02 2.07
CA LYS A 393 22.32 -4.21 1.44
C LYS A 393 21.97 -5.27 2.48
N ILE A 394 20.83 -5.92 2.30
CA ILE A 394 20.41 -7.11 3.06
C ILE A 394 20.16 -8.22 2.05
N VAL A 395 20.78 -9.38 2.24
CA VAL A 395 20.57 -10.57 1.41
C VAL A 395 19.95 -11.65 2.27
N ASN A 396 18.69 -11.99 2.01
CA ASN A 396 18.00 -13.13 2.61
C ASN A 396 17.99 -14.28 1.60
N ASP A 397 18.83 -15.29 1.79
CA ASP A 397 18.91 -16.47 0.93
C ASP A 397 18.40 -17.72 1.66
N GLY A 398 17.18 -18.15 1.33
CA GLY A 398 16.53 -19.28 1.99
C GLY A 398 16.98 -20.66 1.49
N PHE A 399 18.08 -20.77 0.73
CA PHE A 399 18.52 -22.05 0.19
C PHE A 399 18.94 -23.07 1.28
N ASN A 400 19.58 -22.58 2.36
CA ASN A 400 20.11 -23.42 3.45
C ASN A 400 19.23 -23.40 4.72
N GLY A 401 18.07 -22.75 4.69
CA GLY A 401 17.23 -22.53 5.86
C GLY A 401 16.17 -21.45 5.60
N ILE A 402 15.42 -21.03 6.63
CA ILE A 402 14.43 -19.95 6.46
C ILE A 402 15.09 -18.61 6.80
N ALA A 403 15.90 -18.09 5.87
CA ALA A 403 16.51 -16.76 5.97
C ALA A 403 15.43 -15.67 6.13
N THR A 404 15.41 -15.00 7.28
CA THR A 404 14.34 -14.05 7.63
C THR A 404 14.89 -12.75 8.21
N THR A 405 14.57 -11.63 7.59
CA THR A 405 14.76 -10.30 8.19
C THR A 405 13.41 -9.72 8.63
N THR A 406 13.30 -9.24 9.87
CA THR A 406 12.07 -8.62 10.38
C THR A 406 12.32 -7.21 10.93
N PHE A 407 11.57 -6.23 10.44
CA PHE A 407 11.54 -4.86 10.96
C PHE A 407 10.35 -4.71 11.92
N TYR A 408 10.62 -4.29 13.16
CA TYR A 408 9.62 -4.11 14.20
C TYR A 408 9.38 -2.63 14.54
N ASN A 409 8.27 -2.34 15.23
CA ASN A 409 7.90 -1.02 15.72
C ASN A 409 7.87 0.02 14.59
N SER A 410 8.43 1.22 14.77
CA SER A 410 8.48 2.28 13.75
C SER A 410 9.78 2.28 12.93
N THR A 411 10.47 1.14 12.86
CA THR A 411 11.75 1.03 12.15
C THR A 411 11.56 1.16 10.64
N THR A 412 12.49 1.85 9.97
CA THR A 412 12.52 1.95 8.51
C THR A 412 13.63 1.10 7.90
N ALA A 413 13.43 0.55 6.69
CA ALA A 413 14.52 0.02 5.86
C ALA A 413 15.34 1.13 5.15
N SER A 414 14.96 2.41 5.33
CA SER A 414 15.65 3.57 4.77
C SER A 414 15.83 3.46 3.25
N THR A 415 17.07 3.41 2.74
CA THR A 415 17.42 3.30 1.33
C THR A 415 18.12 1.97 0.99
N ALA A 416 18.03 0.97 1.88
CA ALA A 416 18.74 -0.30 1.70
C ALA A 416 18.30 -1.04 0.43
N THR A 417 19.22 -1.78 -0.18
CA THR A 417 18.87 -2.80 -1.18
C THR A 417 18.57 -4.11 -0.47
N ILE A 418 17.35 -4.63 -0.59
CA ILE A 418 16.95 -5.91 0.01
C ILE A 418 16.80 -6.94 -1.11
N VAL A 419 17.54 -8.03 -1.02
CA VAL A 419 17.49 -9.14 -1.97
C VAL A 419 16.96 -10.36 -1.23
N ASN A 420 15.72 -10.73 -1.53
CA ASN A 420 15.11 -11.97 -1.06
C ASN A 420 15.15 -12.98 -2.20
N GLN A 421 15.79 -14.12 -1.97
CA GLN A 421 15.95 -15.19 -2.96
C GLN A 421 15.76 -16.56 -2.32
N ASN A 422 15.38 -17.55 -3.13
CA ASN A 422 15.24 -18.96 -2.73
C ASN A 422 14.39 -19.11 -1.45
N PHE A 423 13.16 -18.61 -1.45
CA PHE A 423 12.25 -18.58 -0.28
C PHE A 423 12.69 -17.69 0.90
N GLY A 424 13.73 -16.86 0.75
CA GLY A 424 14.09 -15.85 1.74
C GLY A 424 12.96 -14.85 2.02
N ILE A 425 12.87 -14.35 3.25
CA ILE A 425 11.74 -13.57 3.74
C ILE A 425 12.22 -12.22 4.30
N THR A 426 11.53 -11.15 3.90
CA THR A 426 11.54 -9.87 4.63
C THR A 426 10.16 -9.59 5.21
N GLU A 427 10.08 -9.19 6.47
CA GLU A 427 8.82 -8.86 7.13
C GLU A 427 8.86 -7.47 7.78
N PHE A 428 7.77 -6.71 7.63
CA PHE A 428 7.52 -5.43 8.29
C PHE A 428 6.31 -5.58 9.20
N ARG A 429 6.50 -5.37 10.51
CA ARG A 429 5.46 -5.47 11.54
C ARG A 429 5.18 -4.12 12.20
N ASP A 430 4.10 -4.04 12.97
CA ASP A 430 3.68 -2.86 13.72
C ASP A 430 3.47 -1.63 12.83
N SER A 431 4.26 -0.57 12.99
CA SER A 431 4.20 0.68 12.21
C SER A 431 5.44 0.87 11.32
N SER A 432 6.15 -0.22 11.04
CA SER A 432 7.44 -0.18 10.35
C SER A 432 7.26 0.15 8.87
N THR A 433 8.33 0.55 8.20
CA THR A 433 8.24 0.94 6.79
C THR A 433 9.44 0.54 5.94
N ALA A 434 9.19 0.12 4.69
CA ALA A 434 10.25 -0.07 3.72
C ALA A 434 10.91 1.25 3.28
N GLY A 435 10.34 2.41 3.64
CA GLY A 435 10.94 3.72 3.37
C GLY A 435 11.11 3.96 1.86
N ASN A 436 12.35 4.10 1.40
CA ASN A 436 12.74 4.24 -0.01
C ASN A 436 13.63 3.08 -0.46
N ALA A 437 13.51 1.91 0.18
CA ALA A 437 14.31 0.74 -0.15
C ALA A 437 14.07 0.25 -1.59
N THR A 438 15.05 -0.47 -2.14
CA THR A 438 14.88 -1.26 -3.36
C THR A 438 14.85 -2.72 -2.99
N VAL A 439 13.75 -3.41 -3.26
CA VAL A 439 13.50 -4.79 -2.84
C VAL A 439 13.34 -5.68 -4.06
N SER A 440 14.07 -6.79 -4.11
CA SER A 440 13.92 -7.83 -5.13
C SER A 440 13.47 -9.12 -4.48
N ASN A 441 12.36 -9.69 -4.95
CA ASN A 441 11.87 -11.01 -4.53
C ASN A 441 11.96 -11.97 -5.72
N THR A 442 12.75 -13.03 -5.59
CA THR A 442 12.97 -14.03 -6.65
C THR A 442 12.85 -15.46 -6.12
N ASN A 443 12.54 -16.42 -7.00
CA ASN A 443 12.51 -17.85 -6.69
C ASN A 443 11.66 -18.19 -5.44
N GLY A 444 10.39 -17.75 -5.45
CA GLY A 444 9.46 -18.01 -4.34
C GLY A 444 9.72 -17.22 -3.05
N ALA A 445 10.61 -16.23 -3.06
CA ALA A 445 10.88 -15.35 -1.92
C ALA A 445 9.72 -14.38 -1.62
N LEU A 446 9.61 -13.95 -0.35
CA LEU A 446 8.51 -13.10 0.12
C LEU A 446 8.99 -11.79 0.75
N THR A 447 8.25 -10.72 0.50
CA THR A 447 8.21 -9.55 1.40
C THR A 447 6.80 -9.39 1.96
N VAL A 448 6.66 -9.27 3.27
CA VAL A 448 5.34 -9.22 3.94
C VAL A 448 5.21 -7.97 4.79
N PHE A 449 4.10 -7.26 4.63
CA PHE A 449 3.69 -6.12 5.45
C PHE A 449 2.49 -6.53 6.31
N ARG A 450 2.60 -6.32 7.63
CA ARG A 450 1.55 -6.60 8.61
C ARG A 450 1.18 -5.40 9.45
N ASP A 451 0.08 -5.51 10.17
CA ASP A 451 -0.43 -4.55 11.15
C ASP A 451 -0.75 -3.18 10.51
N THR A 452 0.01 -2.14 10.82
CA THR A 452 -0.13 -0.78 10.26
C THR A 452 1.09 -0.40 9.40
N SER A 453 1.92 -1.37 9.02
CA SER A 453 3.17 -1.14 8.30
C SER A 453 2.95 -0.60 6.88
N SER A 454 3.99 0.00 6.31
CA SER A 454 3.90 0.68 5.02
C SER A 454 5.08 0.42 4.10
N ALA A 455 4.82 0.17 2.82
CA ALA A 455 5.87 0.11 1.80
C ALA A 455 6.51 1.48 1.50
N GLY A 456 5.97 2.60 2.00
CA GLY A 456 6.54 3.93 1.78
C GLY A 456 6.59 4.32 0.30
N ASN A 457 7.77 4.70 -0.18
CA ASN A 457 8.07 4.94 -1.61
C ASN A 457 9.05 3.88 -2.15
N ALA A 458 9.13 2.70 -1.54
CA ALA A 458 10.06 1.65 -1.95
C ALA A 458 9.74 1.13 -3.36
N ARG A 459 10.75 0.55 -4.01
CA ARG A 459 10.61 -0.13 -5.31
C ARG A 459 10.72 -1.64 -5.12
N PHE A 460 9.74 -2.39 -5.62
CA PHE A 460 9.71 -3.84 -5.57
C PHE A 460 9.83 -4.42 -6.98
N THR A 461 10.70 -5.41 -7.14
CA THR A 461 10.79 -6.24 -8.34
C THR A 461 10.51 -7.68 -7.94
N ASN A 462 9.40 -8.24 -8.41
CA ASN A 462 8.94 -9.58 -8.07
C ASN A 462 9.02 -10.47 -9.31
N THR A 463 9.81 -11.55 -9.27
CA THR A 463 9.98 -12.48 -10.40
C THR A 463 10.07 -13.94 -9.96
N ASN A 464 9.79 -14.88 -10.87
CA ASN A 464 9.93 -16.33 -10.64
C ASN A 464 9.22 -16.81 -9.35
N GLY A 465 7.97 -16.40 -9.15
CA GLY A 465 7.18 -16.72 -7.94
C GLY A 465 7.47 -15.83 -6.72
N GLY A 466 8.41 -14.88 -6.82
CA GLY A 466 8.63 -13.88 -5.78
C GLY A 466 7.38 -13.03 -5.55
N THR A 467 7.06 -12.73 -4.29
CA THR A 467 5.78 -12.11 -3.92
C THR A 467 5.95 -11.00 -2.88
N VAL A 468 5.24 -9.88 -3.07
CA VAL A 468 4.99 -8.90 -1.99
C VAL A 468 3.55 -9.06 -1.46
N VAL A 469 3.39 -9.13 -0.15
CA VAL A 469 2.10 -9.35 0.52
C VAL A 469 1.82 -8.21 1.49
N PHE A 470 0.61 -7.67 1.44
CA PHE A 470 0.06 -6.74 2.42
C PHE A 470 -1.13 -7.40 3.11
N GLY A 471 -1.07 -7.53 4.44
CA GLY A 471 -2.11 -8.16 5.24
C GLY A 471 -1.74 -9.55 5.76
N ASP A 472 -2.62 -10.09 6.60
CA ASP A 472 -2.46 -11.37 7.28
C ASP A 472 -3.17 -12.52 6.55
N ALA A 473 -2.41 -13.36 5.85
CA ALA A 473 -2.94 -14.58 5.22
C ALA A 473 -3.51 -15.64 6.18
N PHE A 474 -3.30 -15.47 7.50
CA PHE A 474 -3.69 -16.44 8.53
C PHE A 474 -4.47 -15.81 9.69
N GLY A 475 -4.95 -14.55 9.53
CA GLY A 475 -5.86 -13.93 10.50
C GLY A 475 -7.26 -14.54 10.42
N PRO A 476 -8.09 -14.40 11.47
CA PRO A 476 -9.52 -14.67 11.32
C PRO A 476 -10.09 -13.79 10.20
N PRO A 477 -11.03 -14.31 9.36
CA PRO A 477 -11.64 -13.53 8.29
C PRO A 477 -12.16 -12.18 8.80
N GLY A 478 -11.75 -11.08 8.16
CA GLY A 478 -11.99 -9.72 8.65
C GLY A 478 -10.89 -9.15 9.56
N GLY A 479 -9.64 -9.60 9.36
CA GLY A 479 -8.47 -9.17 10.13
C GLY A 479 -8.31 -7.65 10.20
N SER A 480 -7.76 -7.14 11.31
CA SER A 480 -7.57 -5.69 11.56
C SER A 480 -6.37 -5.09 10.83
N ASP A 481 -5.71 -5.85 9.96
CA ASP A 481 -4.52 -5.42 9.24
C ASP A 481 -4.87 -4.31 8.25
N THR A 482 -4.17 -3.19 8.37
CA THR A 482 -4.38 -1.97 7.57
C THR A 482 -3.10 -1.55 6.84
N SER A 483 -2.17 -2.49 6.67
CA SER A 483 -0.93 -2.25 5.94
C SER A 483 -1.18 -1.69 4.54
N THR A 484 -0.22 -0.90 4.05
CA THR A 484 -0.40 -0.14 2.80
C THR A 484 0.82 -0.14 1.89
N ALA A 485 0.57 -0.28 0.59
CA ALA A 485 1.60 -0.05 -0.43
C ALA A 485 1.99 1.43 -0.57
N ALA A 486 1.25 2.35 0.07
CA ALA A 486 1.52 3.79 0.07
C ALA A 486 1.81 4.36 -1.34
N LYS A 487 3.04 4.74 -1.65
CA LYS A 487 3.46 5.26 -2.97
C LYS A 487 4.53 4.39 -3.62
N ALA A 488 4.59 3.12 -3.23
CA ALA A 488 5.57 2.19 -3.76
C ALA A 488 5.42 2.00 -5.28
N VAL A 489 6.53 1.61 -5.91
CA VAL A 489 6.52 1.14 -7.30
C VAL A 489 6.72 -0.37 -7.27
N ILE A 490 5.72 -1.13 -7.73
CA ILE A 490 5.71 -2.59 -7.68
C ILE A 490 5.72 -3.13 -9.11
N ASP A 491 6.74 -3.91 -9.45
CA ASP A 491 6.91 -4.53 -10.76
C ASP A 491 6.83 -6.05 -10.62
N ASN A 492 5.72 -6.63 -11.06
CA ASN A 492 5.44 -8.05 -11.03
C ASN A 492 5.67 -8.62 -12.43
N SER A 493 6.72 -9.40 -12.67
CA SER A 493 7.00 -9.97 -13.99
C SER A 493 7.42 -11.43 -13.89
N ASN A 494 7.29 -12.21 -14.98
CA ASN A 494 7.72 -13.63 -15.02
C ASN A 494 7.21 -14.46 -13.82
N GLY A 495 5.90 -14.43 -13.56
CA GLY A 495 5.26 -15.17 -12.46
C GLY A 495 5.40 -14.53 -11.07
N GLY A 496 5.94 -13.30 -10.95
CA GLY A 496 5.93 -12.55 -9.69
C GLY A 496 4.55 -11.99 -9.34
N ALA A 497 4.31 -11.71 -8.05
CA ALA A 497 3.00 -11.29 -7.57
C ALA A 497 3.01 -10.18 -6.50
N ALA A 498 1.89 -9.45 -6.43
CA ALA A 498 1.49 -8.61 -5.31
C ALA A 498 0.13 -9.06 -4.77
N VAL A 499 0.00 -9.22 -3.45
CA VAL A 499 -1.23 -9.72 -2.81
C VAL A 499 -1.66 -8.78 -1.69
N PHE A 500 -2.94 -8.41 -1.68
CA PHE A 500 -3.58 -7.59 -0.65
C PHE A 500 -4.69 -8.39 0.03
N LEU A 501 -4.65 -8.44 1.36
CA LEU A 501 -5.52 -9.25 2.22
C LEU A 501 -6.17 -8.36 3.30
N GLY A 502 -7.18 -8.86 4.02
CA GLY A 502 -7.78 -8.14 5.15
C GLY A 502 -8.34 -6.77 4.76
N HIS A 503 -7.93 -5.73 5.49
CA HIS A 503 -8.23 -4.32 5.22
C HIS A 503 -7.03 -3.56 4.62
N ALA A 504 -6.05 -4.27 4.06
CA ALA A 504 -4.89 -3.66 3.42
C ALA A 504 -5.29 -2.85 2.17
N ASN A 505 -4.45 -1.88 1.81
CA ASN A 505 -4.72 -1.04 0.63
C ASN A 505 -3.48 -0.72 -0.22
N ALA A 506 -3.69 -0.55 -1.53
CA ALA A 506 -2.63 -0.19 -2.47
C ALA A 506 -2.24 1.30 -2.43
N GLY A 507 -2.91 2.14 -1.63
CA GLY A 507 -2.61 3.57 -1.52
C GLY A 507 -2.67 4.31 -2.87
N GLN A 508 -1.56 4.95 -3.23
CA GLN A 508 -1.26 5.60 -4.51
C GLN A 508 -0.09 4.89 -5.23
N ALA A 509 0.09 3.59 -4.99
CA ALA A 509 1.18 2.83 -5.61
C ALA A 509 1.06 2.79 -7.14
N ILE A 510 2.20 2.62 -7.81
CA ILE A 510 2.26 2.28 -9.23
C ILE A 510 2.56 0.80 -9.33
N ILE A 511 1.63 0.01 -9.85
CA ILE A 511 1.76 -1.44 -9.94
C ILE A 511 1.76 -1.85 -11.41
N THR A 512 2.81 -2.52 -11.85
CA THR A 512 2.91 -3.07 -13.20
C THR A 512 2.86 -4.58 -13.11
N ASN A 513 1.91 -5.20 -13.81
CA ASN A 513 1.81 -6.65 -13.98
C ASN A 513 2.28 -7.00 -15.39
N GLY A 514 3.55 -7.40 -15.48
CA GLY A 514 4.28 -7.67 -16.71
C GLY A 514 3.95 -9.00 -17.38
N THR A 515 4.62 -9.23 -18.52
CA THR A 515 4.43 -10.40 -19.38
C THR A 515 4.87 -11.70 -18.68
N ASN A 516 4.31 -12.84 -19.09
CA ASN A 516 4.56 -14.18 -18.54
C ASN A 516 4.08 -14.37 -17.08
N GLY A 517 2.85 -13.93 -16.77
CA GLY A 517 2.17 -14.30 -15.52
C GLY A 517 2.37 -13.37 -14.32
N GLY A 518 2.74 -12.10 -14.54
CA GLY A 518 2.74 -11.11 -13.46
C GLY A 518 1.32 -10.89 -12.89
N SER A 519 1.15 -10.90 -11.57
CA SER A 519 -0.19 -10.88 -10.93
C SER A 519 -0.32 -9.85 -9.80
N THR A 520 -1.49 -9.21 -9.70
CA THR A 520 -1.92 -8.50 -8.49
C THR A 520 -3.27 -9.04 -8.03
N GLN A 521 -3.42 -9.35 -6.74
CA GLN A 521 -4.66 -9.94 -6.22
C GLN A 521 -5.13 -9.19 -4.97
N PHE A 522 -6.43 -8.93 -4.91
CA PHE A 522 -7.12 -8.32 -3.78
C PHE A 522 -8.15 -9.30 -3.23
N PHE A 523 -8.08 -9.61 -1.95
CA PHE A 523 -9.01 -10.50 -1.25
C PHE A 523 -9.74 -9.77 -0.12
N GLU A 524 -10.72 -10.44 0.48
CA GLU A 524 -11.46 -9.96 1.66
C GLU A 524 -12.01 -8.56 1.48
N SER A 525 -11.65 -7.60 2.34
CA SER A 525 -12.13 -6.21 2.30
C SER A 525 -11.03 -5.24 1.83
N SER A 526 -10.01 -5.76 1.15
CA SER A 526 -8.87 -4.96 0.70
C SER A 526 -9.25 -4.00 -0.43
N SER A 527 -8.43 -2.96 -0.63
CA SER A 527 -8.73 -1.88 -1.58
C SER A 527 -7.56 -1.49 -2.48
N ALA A 528 -7.82 -1.30 -3.77
CA ALA A 528 -6.86 -0.65 -4.67
C ALA A 528 -6.72 0.87 -4.44
N ALA A 529 -7.57 1.45 -3.58
CA ALA A 529 -7.55 2.86 -3.17
C ALA A 529 -7.50 3.85 -4.35
N SER A 530 -6.34 4.45 -4.63
CA SER A 530 -6.10 5.38 -5.74
C SER A 530 -4.82 5.00 -6.50
N ALA A 531 -4.47 3.72 -6.51
CA ALA A 531 -3.31 3.20 -7.22
C ALA A 531 -3.46 3.36 -8.74
N THR A 532 -2.33 3.42 -9.43
CA THR A 532 -2.25 3.27 -10.89
C THR A 532 -1.76 1.87 -11.20
N ILE A 533 -2.59 1.07 -11.87
CA ILE A 533 -2.31 -0.34 -12.13
C ILE A 533 -2.27 -0.57 -13.64
N VAL A 534 -1.12 -1.01 -14.14
CA VAL A 534 -0.89 -1.35 -15.53
C VAL A 534 -0.81 -2.87 -15.65
N THR A 535 -1.65 -3.47 -16.48
CA THR A 535 -1.67 -4.91 -16.73
C THR A 535 -1.30 -5.16 -18.17
N LEU A 536 -0.09 -5.66 -18.42
CA LEU A 536 0.41 -5.98 -19.75
C LEU A 536 -0.16 -7.32 -20.24
N ALA A 537 0.03 -7.64 -21.53
CA ALA A 537 -0.39 -8.91 -22.10
C ALA A 537 0.22 -10.10 -21.34
N GLY A 538 -0.63 -11.05 -20.91
CA GLY A 538 -0.23 -12.18 -20.07
C GLY A 538 -0.06 -11.87 -18.57
N GLY A 539 -0.31 -10.62 -18.15
CA GLY A 539 -0.46 -10.25 -16.74
C GLY A 539 -1.93 -10.28 -16.30
N GLN A 540 -2.15 -10.32 -14.99
CA GLN A 540 -3.50 -10.39 -14.39
C GLN A 540 -3.65 -9.48 -13.16
N VAL A 541 -4.83 -8.89 -13.02
CA VAL A 541 -5.32 -8.30 -11.78
C VAL A 541 -6.64 -8.98 -11.41
N ALA A 542 -6.80 -9.36 -10.15
CA ALA A 542 -8.02 -9.99 -9.68
C ALA A 542 -8.52 -9.41 -8.36
N PHE A 543 -9.83 -9.19 -8.28
CA PHE A 543 -10.56 -8.78 -7.09
C PHE A 543 -11.51 -9.90 -6.69
N PHE A 544 -11.33 -10.39 -5.47
CA PHE A 544 -12.13 -11.47 -4.89
C PHE A 544 -12.88 -11.00 -3.64
N GLN A 545 -13.91 -11.77 -3.26
CA GLN A 545 -14.69 -11.53 -2.04
C GLN A 545 -15.31 -10.12 -2.01
N ASN A 546 -15.08 -9.33 -0.95
CA ASN A 546 -15.64 -7.97 -0.81
C ASN A 546 -14.64 -6.86 -1.17
N SER A 547 -13.60 -7.20 -1.93
CA SER A 547 -12.55 -6.24 -2.28
C SER A 547 -13.05 -5.18 -3.26
N THR A 548 -12.40 -4.02 -3.26
CA THR A 548 -12.83 -2.87 -4.05
C THR A 548 -11.70 -2.20 -4.83
N ALA A 549 -11.94 -1.88 -6.09
CA ALA A 549 -11.04 -1.05 -6.88
C ALA A 549 -11.05 0.43 -6.44
N ALA A 550 -12.02 0.84 -5.61
CA ALA A 550 -12.20 2.20 -5.11
C ALA A 550 -12.12 3.28 -6.22
N ASN A 551 -11.08 4.12 -6.23
CA ASN A 551 -10.86 5.17 -7.22
C ASN A 551 -9.59 4.92 -8.05
N ALA A 552 -9.11 3.67 -8.12
CA ALA A 552 -7.89 3.32 -8.85
C ALA A 552 -8.05 3.51 -10.36
N SER A 553 -6.90 3.71 -11.04
CA SER A 553 -6.82 3.80 -12.50
C SER A 553 -6.19 2.53 -13.06
N PHE A 554 -6.86 1.90 -14.02
CA PHE A 554 -6.41 0.68 -14.67
C PHE A 554 -6.12 0.90 -16.15
N ASP A 555 -4.97 0.43 -16.60
CA ASP A 555 -4.59 0.33 -18.00
C ASP A 555 -4.37 -1.15 -18.33
N ASN A 556 -5.38 -1.79 -18.91
CA ASN A 556 -5.45 -3.25 -19.05
C ASN A 556 -5.29 -3.70 -20.50
N SER A 557 -4.20 -4.40 -20.81
CA SER A 557 -4.04 -5.22 -22.02
C SER A 557 -3.88 -6.72 -21.70
N GLY A 558 -4.08 -7.11 -20.42
CA GLY A 558 -4.08 -8.49 -19.94
C GLY A 558 -5.45 -8.87 -19.41
N VAL A 559 -5.52 -9.44 -18.21
CA VAL A 559 -6.80 -9.79 -17.56
C VAL A 559 -7.05 -8.91 -16.35
N LEU A 560 -8.22 -8.26 -16.30
CA LEU A 560 -8.76 -7.60 -15.12
C LEU A 560 -10.06 -8.30 -14.72
N TYR A 561 -10.04 -9.01 -13.59
CA TYR A 561 -11.12 -9.88 -13.14
C TYR A 561 -11.71 -9.41 -11.81
N PHE A 562 -13.03 -9.37 -11.72
CA PHE A 562 -13.79 -9.18 -10.49
C PHE A 562 -14.73 -10.39 -10.35
N GLY A 563 -14.60 -11.18 -9.29
CA GLY A 563 -15.45 -12.34 -9.08
C GLY A 563 -15.17 -13.07 -7.78
N SER A 564 -15.66 -14.29 -7.63
CA SER A 564 -15.49 -15.08 -6.42
C SER A 564 -14.68 -16.35 -6.67
N VAL A 565 -14.02 -16.83 -5.62
CA VAL A 565 -13.48 -18.19 -5.56
C VAL A 565 -14.54 -19.10 -4.89
N GLY A 566 -15.71 -19.25 -5.54
CA GLY A 566 -16.81 -20.09 -5.04
C GLY A 566 -18.21 -19.51 -5.27
N ILE A 567 -19.24 -20.17 -4.75
CA ILE A 567 -20.67 -19.82 -4.95
C ILE A 567 -21.29 -19.05 -3.76
N ASN A 568 -20.48 -18.42 -2.91
CA ASN A 568 -21.00 -17.70 -1.73
C ASN A 568 -21.75 -16.42 -2.16
N PRO A 569 -23.07 -16.30 -1.93
CA PRO A 569 -23.88 -15.19 -2.43
C PRO A 569 -23.66 -13.84 -1.72
N VAL A 570 -22.77 -13.79 -0.72
CA VAL A 570 -22.47 -12.57 0.05
C VAL A 570 -21.24 -11.82 -0.48
N GLU A 571 -20.45 -12.47 -1.34
CA GLU A 571 -19.19 -11.93 -1.87
C GLU A 571 -19.42 -11.19 -3.19
N ALA A 572 -19.21 -9.87 -3.18
CA ALA A 572 -19.48 -9.02 -4.34
C ALA A 572 -18.36 -7.98 -4.52
N PRO A 573 -17.26 -8.35 -5.22
CA PRO A 573 -16.19 -7.39 -5.47
C PRO A 573 -16.68 -6.30 -6.43
N THR A 574 -16.15 -5.08 -6.27
CA THR A 574 -16.66 -3.92 -7.01
C THR A 574 -15.56 -3.08 -7.65
N ALA A 575 -15.80 -2.64 -8.89
CA ALA A 575 -14.97 -1.61 -9.51
C ALA A 575 -15.20 -0.20 -8.92
N ALA A 576 -16.23 -0.02 -8.07
CA ALA A 576 -16.56 1.24 -7.39
C ALA A 576 -16.52 2.45 -8.34
N ASN A 577 -15.62 3.41 -8.15
CA ASN A 577 -15.49 4.60 -9.02
C ASN A 577 -14.20 4.55 -9.86
N ALA A 578 -13.67 3.36 -10.13
CA ALA A 578 -12.42 3.20 -10.87
C ALA A 578 -12.52 3.78 -12.29
N THR A 579 -11.37 4.20 -12.82
CA THR A 579 -11.22 4.52 -14.25
C THR A 579 -10.50 3.35 -14.91
N ILE A 580 -11.14 2.71 -15.88
CA ILE A 580 -10.61 1.50 -16.52
C ILE A 580 -10.49 1.74 -18.02
N VAL A 581 -9.27 1.65 -18.55
CA VAL A 581 -9.01 1.58 -19.99
C VAL A 581 -8.67 0.13 -20.34
N ASN A 582 -9.54 -0.52 -21.10
CA ASN A 582 -9.38 -1.89 -21.54
C ASN A 582 -8.92 -1.91 -23.00
N ARG A 583 -7.62 -2.13 -23.20
CA ARG A 583 -6.92 -2.05 -24.49
C ARG A 583 -7.05 -3.31 -25.33
N ALA A 584 -6.54 -3.25 -26.56
CA ALA A 584 -6.49 -4.39 -27.49
C ALA A 584 -5.90 -5.65 -26.83
N GLY A 585 -6.60 -6.78 -26.95
CA GLY A 585 -6.23 -8.04 -26.30
C GLY A 585 -6.55 -8.13 -24.80
N GLY A 586 -6.97 -7.01 -24.19
CA GLY A 586 -7.40 -6.95 -22.80
C GLY A 586 -8.77 -7.57 -22.58
N VAL A 587 -8.89 -8.33 -21.48
CA VAL A 587 -10.13 -8.90 -20.99
C VAL A 587 -10.49 -8.25 -19.66
N LEU A 588 -11.65 -7.62 -19.61
CA LEU A 588 -12.30 -7.15 -18.38
C LEU A 588 -13.48 -8.06 -18.07
N GLN A 589 -13.52 -8.66 -16.88
CA GLN A 589 -14.58 -9.60 -16.52
C GLN A 589 -15.15 -9.32 -15.13
N PHE A 590 -16.48 -9.29 -15.06
CA PHE A 590 -17.26 -9.31 -13.83
C PHE A 590 -18.05 -10.62 -13.77
N ASP A 591 -17.89 -11.34 -12.66
CA ASP A 591 -18.43 -12.69 -12.45
C ASP A 591 -19.09 -12.81 -11.07
N ALA A 592 -19.83 -13.89 -10.84
CA ALA A 592 -20.63 -14.13 -9.65
C ALA A 592 -21.56 -12.96 -9.34
N TYR A 593 -21.34 -12.25 -8.23
CA TYR A 593 -22.13 -11.08 -7.81
C TYR A 593 -21.37 -9.75 -7.99
N ALA A 594 -20.28 -9.75 -8.76
CA ALA A 594 -19.45 -8.57 -8.94
C ALA A 594 -20.21 -7.42 -9.64
N THR A 595 -19.80 -6.19 -9.33
CA THR A 595 -20.40 -5.00 -9.94
C THR A 595 -19.37 -4.00 -10.47
N ALA A 596 -19.66 -3.43 -11.65
CA ALA A 596 -18.90 -2.31 -12.17
C ALA A 596 -19.10 -1.00 -11.38
N GLY A 597 -20.03 -0.96 -10.41
CA GLY A 597 -20.24 0.20 -9.55
C GLY A 597 -20.60 1.45 -10.35
N ASN A 598 -19.93 2.57 -10.06
CA ASN A 598 -19.99 3.83 -10.82
C ASN A 598 -18.74 4.03 -11.71
N ALA A 599 -18.05 2.96 -12.11
CA ALA A 599 -16.79 3.07 -12.83
C ALA A 599 -16.94 3.79 -14.18
N THR A 600 -15.87 4.44 -14.63
CA THR A 600 -15.74 4.93 -16.01
C THR A 600 -14.89 3.93 -16.78
N ILE A 601 -15.49 3.25 -17.76
CA ILE A 601 -14.86 2.16 -18.50
C ILE A 601 -14.78 2.53 -19.99
N ASP A 602 -13.58 2.51 -20.55
CA ASP A 602 -13.30 2.68 -21.98
C ASP A 602 -12.77 1.37 -22.58
N ASN A 603 -13.56 0.71 -23.42
CA ASN A 603 -13.18 -0.51 -24.13
C ASN A 603 -12.70 -0.15 -25.53
N GLN A 604 -11.39 -0.28 -25.75
CA GLN A 604 -10.76 0.06 -27.02
C GLN A 604 -10.80 -1.09 -28.03
N ALA A 605 -10.52 -0.79 -29.29
CA ALA A 605 -10.54 -1.75 -30.39
C ALA A 605 -9.80 -3.06 -30.05
N GLY A 606 -10.46 -4.20 -30.25
CA GLY A 606 -9.89 -5.53 -29.99
C GLY A 606 -9.92 -5.97 -28.52
N SER A 607 -10.58 -5.23 -27.62
CA SER A 607 -10.78 -5.64 -26.22
C SER A 607 -12.09 -6.41 -26.01
N GLN A 608 -12.15 -7.15 -24.91
CA GLN A 608 -13.34 -7.89 -24.47
C GLN A 608 -13.76 -7.46 -23.06
N HIS A 609 -15.07 -7.26 -22.87
CA HIS A 609 -15.69 -6.99 -21.58
C HIS A 609 -16.83 -7.98 -21.34
N ILE A 610 -16.80 -8.70 -20.23
CA ILE A 610 -17.71 -9.81 -19.96
C ILE A 610 -18.39 -9.62 -18.62
N PHE A 611 -19.71 -9.75 -18.60
CA PHE A 611 -20.51 -9.94 -17.39
C PHE A 611 -21.13 -11.33 -17.42
N THR A 612 -20.99 -12.11 -16.35
CA THR A 612 -21.54 -13.47 -16.25
C THR A 612 -22.14 -13.72 -14.87
N ALA A 613 -22.78 -14.88 -14.68
CA ALA A 613 -23.52 -15.28 -13.49
C ALA A 613 -24.56 -14.21 -13.10
N PHE A 614 -24.45 -13.56 -11.95
CA PHE A 614 -25.36 -12.52 -11.44
C PHE A 614 -24.73 -11.11 -11.49
N ALA A 615 -23.64 -10.93 -12.23
CA ALA A 615 -22.90 -9.68 -12.27
C ALA A 615 -23.73 -8.52 -12.86
N THR A 616 -23.46 -7.30 -12.40
CA THR A 616 -24.18 -6.10 -12.83
C THR A 616 -23.24 -4.97 -13.25
N ALA A 617 -23.56 -4.27 -14.35
CA ALA A 617 -22.85 -3.06 -14.75
C ALA A 617 -23.12 -1.86 -13.80
N GLY A 618 -23.99 -2.00 -12.80
CA GLY A 618 -24.22 -0.98 -11.77
C GLY A 618 -24.74 0.33 -12.36
N ASP A 619 -24.09 1.43 -12.00
CA ASP A 619 -24.32 2.81 -12.48
C ASP A 619 -23.15 3.31 -13.35
N ALA A 620 -22.33 2.39 -13.89
CA ALA A 620 -21.12 2.71 -14.63
C ALA A 620 -21.40 3.52 -15.92
N THR A 621 -20.41 4.28 -16.38
CA THR A 621 -20.38 4.83 -17.74
C THR A 621 -19.42 4.01 -18.57
N ILE A 622 -19.95 3.29 -19.56
CA ILE A 622 -19.19 2.32 -20.35
C ILE A 622 -19.19 2.75 -21.81
N THR A 623 -17.99 3.03 -22.33
CA THR A 623 -17.75 3.29 -23.75
C THR A 623 -17.21 2.02 -24.42
N THR A 624 -17.77 1.70 -25.57
CA THR A 624 -17.43 0.54 -26.40
C THR A 624 -17.00 1.06 -27.76
N GLU A 625 -15.69 1.21 -27.95
CA GLU A 625 -15.12 1.73 -29.19
C GLU A 625 -15.21 0.72 -30.33
N ALA A 626 -14.99 1.20 -31.56
CA ALA A 626 -15.07 0.38 -32.76
C ALA A 626 -14.16 -0.86 -32.67
N GLY A 627 -14.74 -2.05 -32.85
CA GLY A 627 -14.03 -3.33 -32.78
C GLY A 627 -13.86 -3.91 -31.37
N SER A 628 -14.43 -3.29 -30.34
CA SER A 628 -14.54 -3.86 -28.98
C SER A 628 -15.89 -4.53 -28.76
N THR A 629 -15.97 -5.42 -27.76
CA THR A 629 -17.21 -6.16 -27.45
C THR A 629 -17.52 -6.18 -25.96
N ILE A 630 -18.79 -6.02 -25.62
CA ILE A 630 -19.35 -6.31 -24.29
C ILE A 630 -20.33 -7.48 -24.43
N LYS A 631 -20.23 -8.48 -23.55
CA LYS A 631 -21.12 -9.65 -23.54
C LYS A 631 -21.71 -9.90 -22.17
N PHE A 632 -23.01 -10.14 -22.11
CA PHE A 632 -23.73 -10.55 -20.90
C PHE A 632 -24.18 -12.01 -21.04
N PHE A 633 -23.85 -12.82 -20.03
CA PHE A 633 -24.19 -14.23 -19.95
C PHE A 633 -25.05 -14.53 -18.72
N ASN A 634 -25.81 -15.63 -18.75
CA ASN A 634 -26.55 -16.17 -17.61
C ASN A 634 -27.56 -15.17 -17.02
N ASN A 635 -27.43 -14.75 -15.76
CA ASN A 635 -28.33 -13.80 -15.10
C ASN A 635 -27.77 -12.37 -15.06
N ALA A 636 -26.67 -12.10 -15.76
CA ALA A 636 -26.01 -10.80 -15.69
C ALA A 636 -26.85 -9.68 -16.32
N THR A 637 -26.78 -8.46 -15.79
CA THR A 637 -27.61 -7.34 -16.28
C THR A 637 -26.82 -6.02 -16.39
N GLY A 638 -27.27 -5.12 -17.26
CA GLY A 638 -26.66 -3.79 -17.43
C GLY A 638 -27.02 -2.80 -16.32
N GLY A 639 -27.87 -3.18 -15.36
CA GLY A 639 -28.21 -2.32 -14.22
C GLY A 639 -28.79 -0.98 -14.66
N ASN A 640 -28.29 0.10 -14.07
CA ASN A 640 -28.59 1.50 -14.37
C ASN A 640 -27.44 2.20 -15.13
N ALA A 641 -26.51 1.44 -15.71
CA ALA A 641 -25.34 1.94 -16.41
C ALA A 641 -25.68 2.64 -17.73
N GLN A 642 -24.83 3.58 -18.14
CA GLN A 642 -24.85 4.17 -19.48
C GLN A 642 -23.92 3.38 -20.42
N PHE A 643 -24.45 2.92 -21.55
CA PHE A 643 -23.68 2.30 -22.62
C PHE A 643 -23.55 3.25 -23.82
N ILE A 644 -22.32 3.56 -24.22
CA ILE A 644 -21.99 4.39 -25.39
C ILE A 644 -21.24 3.51 -26.39
N THR A 645 -21.84 3.19 -27.54
CA THR A 645 -21.21 2.33 -28.54
C THR A 645 -20.81 3.12 -29.79
N ASN A 646 -19.57 2.98 -30.25
CA ASN A 646 -19.05 3.76 -31.39
C ASN A 646 -18.69 2.84 -32.57
N GLY A 647 -19.11 3.19 -33.78
CA GLY A 647 -18.74 2.50 -35.01
C GLY A 647 -19.16 1.02 -35.00
N THR A 648 -18.19 0.11 -34.98
CA THR A 648 -18.43 -1.34 -34.91
C THR A 648 -18.42 -1.90 -33.49
N GLY A 649 -18.40 -1.05 -32.46
CA GLY A 649 -18.51 -1.47 -31.06
C GLY A 649 -19.83 -2.18 -30.80
N LEU A 650 -19.79 -3.27 -30.04
CA LEU A 650 -20.93 -4.17 -29.83
C LEU A 650 -21.24 -4.40 -28.35
N VAL A 651 -22.51 -4.31 -27.98
CA VAL A 651 -23.04 -4.83 -26.70
C VAL A 651 -24.01 -5.97 -26.99
N ASP A 652 -23.73 -7.15 -26.45
CA ASP A 652 -24.51 -8.36 -26.68
C ASP A 652 -25.16 -8.86 -25.39
N PHE A 653 -26.49 -8.75 -25.32
CA PHE A 653 -27.33 -9.24 -24.23
C PHE A 653 -27.95 -10.61 -24.54
N SER A 654 -27.69 -11.18 -25.73
CA SER A 654 -28.45 -12.33 -26.23
C SER A 654 -28.29 -13.61 -25.41
N LEU A 655 -27.21 -13.71 -24.64
CA LEU A 655 -26.90 -14.84 -23.77
C LEU A 655 -27.26 -14.60 -22.30
N SER A 656 -27.90 -13.47 -22.00
CA SER A 656 -28.42 -13.15 -20.67
C SER A 656 -29.92 -13.42 -20.58
N THR A 657 -30.35 -13.80 -19.39
CA THR A 657 -31.73 -13.97 -18.93
C THR A 657 -32.13 -12.91 -17.91
N GLY A 658 -31.23 -11.95 -17.62
CA GLY A 658 -31.42 -10.90 -16.62
C GLY A 658 -31.36 -11.40 -15.17
N LEU A 659 -31.34 -10.46 -14.23
CA LEU A 659 -31.10 -10.74 -12.81
C LEU A 659 -32.12 -11.74 -12.22
N ASN A 660 -33.37 -11.68 -12.68
CA ASN A 660 -34.46 -12.55 -12.22
C ASN A 660 -34.61 -13.83 -13.05
N GLY A 661 -33.80 -14.02 -14.10
CA GLY A 661 -33.92 -15.14 -15.04
C GLY A 661 -35.19 -15.10 -15.89
N ASP A 662 -35.87 -13.96 -15.95
CA ASP A 662 -37.16 -13.73 -16.61
C ASP A 662 -37.01 -13.23 -18.07
N GLY A 663 -35.78 -13.13 -18.57
CA GLY A 663 -35.46 -12.61 -19.91
C GLY A 663 -35.55 -11.09 -19.99
N ARG A 664 -35.69 -10.39 -18.86
CA ARG A 664 -35.73 -8.93 -18.81
C ARG A 664 -34.37 -8.39 -18.38
N ILE A 665 -33.68 -7.74 -19.31
CA ILE A 665 -32.37 -7.11 -19.08
C ILE A 665 -32.54 -5.60 -19.01
N THR A 666 -31.80 -4.95 -18.13
CA THR A 666 -31.84 -3.49 -17.96
C THR A 666 -30.57 -2.84 -18.48
N ALA A 667 -30.72 -1.63 -19.01
CA ALA A 667 -29.64 -0.67 -19.19
C ALA A 667 -30.15 0.71 -18.76
N GLY A 668 -29.33 1.49 -18.06
CA GLY A 668 -29.70 2.84 -17.65
C GLY A 668 -30.04 3.71 -18.85
N SER A 669 -29.11 3.79 -19.80
CA SER A 669 -29.30 4.47 -21.09
C SER A 669 -28.37 3.88 -22.14
N ILE A 670 -28.76 3.96 -23.41
CA ILE A 670 -27.94 3.57 -24.57
C ILE A 670 -27.71 4.75 -25.50
N ALA A 671 -26.52 4.86 -26.09
CA ALA A 671 -26.15 5.94 -26.99
C ALA A 671 -25.12 5.48 -28.03
N GLY A 672 -24.93 6.30 -29.08
CA GLY A 672 -23.85 6.14 -30.05
C GLY A 672 -24.26 5.46 -31.36
N SER A 673 -23.26 5.09 -32.17
CA SER A 673 -23.42 4.56 -33.52
C SER A 673 -23.24 3.05 -33.66
N GLY A 674 -22.91 2.34 -32.57
CA GLY A 674 -22.64 0.90 -32.58
C GLY A 674 -23.86 -0.01 -32.44
N PHE A 675 -23.60 -1.29 -32.20
CA PHE A 675 -24.60 -2.35 -32.24
C PHE A 675 -25.02 -2.79 -30.84
N HIS A 676 -26.31 -3.08 -30.65
CA HIS A 676 -26.80 -3.77 -29.47
C HIS A 676 -27.70 -4.95 -29.86
N TYR A 677 -27.38 -6.15 -29.35
CA TYR A 677 -28.16 -7.36 -29.59
C TYR A 677 -28.94 -7.74 -28.33
N ILE A 678 -30.25 -7.87 -28.46
CA ILE A 678 -31.14 -8.13 -27.30
C ILE A 678 -31.27 -9.63 -27.02
N GLY A 679 -31.27 -10.47 -28.06
CA GLY A 679 -31.50 -11.91 -27.98
C GLY A 679 -32.97 -12.32 -28.17
N SER A 680 -33.17 -13.51 -28.74
CA SER A 680 -34.49 -14.08 -28.93
C SER A 680 -35.23 -14.29 -27.61
N GLY A 681 -36.47 -13.79 -27.52
CA GLY A 681 -37.33 -13.92 -26.34
C GLY A 681 -36.94 -13.03 -25.15
N ASN A 682 -35.93 -12.19 -25.30
CA ASN A 682 -35.52 -11.22 -24.28
C ASN A 682 -36.26 -9.88 -24.44
N THR A 683 -36.29 -9.12 -23.35
CA THR A 683 -36.76 -7.74 -23.30
C THR A 683 -35.65 -6.84 -22.78
N LEU A 684 -35.22 -5.86 -23.57
CA LEU A 684 -34.29 -4.82 -23.12
C LEU A 684 -35.04 -3.59 -22.63
N ALA A 685 -34.95 -3.29 -21.34
CA ALA A 685 -35.55 -2.12 -20.71
C ALA A 685 -34.51 -1.00 -20.53
N VAL A 686 -34.79 0.17 -21.10
CA VAL A 686 -33.86 1.31 -21.16
C VAL A 686 -34.48 2.59 -20.61
N GLY A 687 -33.69 3.39 -19.89
CA GLY A 687 -34.03 4.75 -19.49
C GLY A 687 -34.15 4.97 -17.98
N SER A 688 -33.80 3.98 -17.15
CA SER A 688 -33.92 4.07 -15.69
C SER A 688 -33.07 5.19 -15.07
N ASN A 689 -31.99 5.61 -15.73
CA ASN A 689 -31.13 6.71 -15.28
C ASN A 689 -31.64 8.10 -15.71
N ASN A 690 -32.76 8.17 -16.41
CA ASN A 690 -33.40 9.40 -16.91
C ASN A 690 -32.54 10.25 -17.87
N LEU A 691 -31.43 9.73 -18.39
CA LEU A 691 -30.63 10.45 -19.38
C LEU A 691 -31.37 10.51 -20.72
N SER A 692 -31.23 11.64 -21.40
CA SER A 692 -31.66 11.77 -22.79
C SER A 692 -30.49 11.46 -23.71
N THR A 693 -30.66 10.49 -24.59
CA THR A 693 -29.59 9.96 -25.44
C THR A 693 -30.05 9.75 -26.88
N THR A 694 -29.08 9.68 -27.79
CA THR A 694 -29.31 9.34 -29.20
C THR A 694 -28.54 8.08 -29.53
N LEU A 695 -29.25 7.08 -30.04
CA LEU A 695 -28.68 5.89 -30.68
C LEU A 695 -28.88 6.04 -32.20
N SER A 696 -27.78 6.23 -32.92
CA SER A 696 -27.74 6.19 -34.39
C SER A 696 -27.35 4.82 -34.93
N GLY A 697 -26.93 3.92 -34.05
CA GLY A 697 -26.64 2.53 -34.36
C GLY A 697 -27.89 1.66 -34.48
N VAL A 698 -27.71 0.35 -34.28
CA VAL A 698 -28.76 -0.66 -34.54
C VAL A 698 -29.06 -1.45 -33.26
N LEU A 699 -30.34 -1.49 -32.88
CA LEU A 699 -30.92 -2.52 -32.01
C LEU A 699 -31.40 -3.69 -32.87
N ALA A 700 -30.97 -4.91 -32.57
CA ALA A 700 -31.36 -6.11 -33.31
C ALA A 700 -31.60 -7.31 -32.38
N ASP A 701 -32.29 -8.33 -32.90
CA ASP A 701 -32.50 -9.59 -32.19
C ASP A 701 -31.17 -10.36 -32.02
N PHE A 702 -30.34 -10.40 -33.06
CA PHE A 702 -29.06 -11.14 -33.12
C PHE A 702 -28.11 -10.55 -34.19
N ASP A 703 -26.88 -11.08 -34.26
CA ASP A 703 -25.88 -10.71 -35.27
C ASP A 703 -26.25 -11.21 -36.69
N PRO A 704 -26.56 -10.33 -37.65
CA PRO A 704 -26.92 -10.74 -39.00
C PRO A 704 -25.75 -11.37 -39.79
N LEU A 705 -24.50 -11.14 -39.39
CA LEU A 705 -23.32 -11.70 -40.05
C LEU A 705 -22.95 -13.10 -39.54
N ASN A 706 -23.42 -13.46 -38.35
CA ASN A 706 -23.28 -14.79 -37.76
C ASN A 706 -24.65 -15.34 -37.37
N PRO A 707 -25.53 -15.66 -38.35
CA PRO A 707 -26.86 -16.23 -38.07
C PRO A 707 -26.79 -17.63 -37.43
N PHE A 708 -25.63 -18.30 -37.50
CA PHE A 708 -25.31 -19.54 -36.78
C PHE A 708 -24.71 -19.31 -35.38
N HIS A 709 -24.52 -18.06 -34.94
CA HIS A 709 -24.51 -17.73 -33.52
C HIS A 709 -25.97 -17.82 -33.04
N ILE A 710 -26.38 -19.09 -32.98
CA ILE A 710 -27.69 -19.64 -32.65
C ILE A 710 -28.31 -18.78 -31.55
N CYS A 711 -29.62 -18.47 -31.69
CA CYS A 711 -30.54 -18.14 -30.59
C CYS A 711 -30.00 -18.68 -29.28
N GLY A 712 -30.00 -17.97 -28.15
CA GLY A 712 -29.53 -18.48 -26.84
C GLY A 712 -30.19 -19.80 -26.38
N CYS A 713 -29.91 -20.88 -27.10
CA CYS A 713 -30.52 -22.19 -27.10
C CYS A 713 -29.63 -23.15 -26.30
N PHE A 714 -28.54 -22.64 -25.73
CA PHE A 714 -27.85 -23.25 -24.60
C PHE A 714 -28.45 -22.70 -23.30
N GLY A 715 -29.55 -23.33 -22.85
CA GLY A 715 -29.95 -23.36 -21.44
C GLY A 715 -31.35 -22.85 -21.08
N GLY A 716 -31.96 -21.95 -21.86
CA GLY A 716 -33.18 -21.24 -21.43
C GLY A 716 -34.50 -21.56 -22.15
N GLY A 717 -34.46 -22.23 -23.32
CA GLY A 717 -35.69 -22.54 -24.08
C GLY A 717 -36.49 -21.32 -24.56
N ARG A 718 -35.93 -20.11 -24.49
CA ARG A 718 -36.61 -18.87 -24.89
C ARG A 718 -36.52 -18.70 -26.39
N THR A 719 -37.63 -18.95 -27.07
CA THR A 719 -37.81 -18.69 -28.49
C THR A 719 -38.77 -17.52 -28.67
N GLY A 720 -38.62 -16.79 -29.78
CA GLY A 720 -39.48 -15.65 -30.08
C GLY A 720 -38.70 -14.36 -30.33
N PRO A 721 -39.41 -13.30 -30.71
CA PRO A 721 -38.79 -12.04 -31.10
C PRO A 721 -38.27 -11.24 -29.89
N ALA A 722 -37.28 -10.36 -30.09
CA ALA A 722 -36.75 -9.54 -29.01
C ALA A 722 -37.57 -8.27 -28.79
N ASN A 723 -37.94 -7.98 -27.54
CA ASN A 723 -38.76 -6.84 -27.16
C ASN A 723 -37.91 -5.68 -26.66
N PHE A 724 -38.43 -4.46 -26.82
CA PHE A 724 -37.80 -3.23 -26.36
C PHE A 724 -38.76 -2.43 -25.46
N GLU A 725 -38.27 -1.97 -24.32
CA GLU A 725 -39.03 -1.11 -23.41
C GLU A 725 -38.30 0.20 -23.11
N LYS A 726 -38.98 1.32 -23.36
CA LYS A 726 -38.54 2.65 -22.93
C LYS A 726 -39.21 3.03 -21.61
N THR A 727 -38.39 3.27 -20.59
CA THR A 727 -38.78 3.68 -19.24
C THR A 727 -38.10 4.99 -18.85
N GLY A 728 -38.42 5.54 -17.66
CA GLY A 728 -37.84 6.78 -17.14
C GLY A 728 -38.21 8.04 -17.94
N SER A 729 -37.84 9.20 -17.42
CA SER A 729 -38.29 10.52 -17.91
C SER A 729 -37.48 11.08 -19.10
N GLY A 730 -36.30 10.52 -19.38
CA GLY A 730 -35.43 10.97 -20.48
C GLY A 730 -36.02 10.72 -21.88
N THR A 731 -35.43 11.38 -22.88
CA THR A 731 -35.73 11.15 -24.30
C THR A 731 -34.71 10.18 -24.91
N LEU A 732 -35.16 9.06 -25.45
CA LEU A 732 -34.33 8.18 -26.28
C LEU A 732 -34.64 8.44 -27.75
N THR A 733 -33.65 8.92 -28.50
CA THR A 733 -33.76 9.11 -29.95
C THR A 733 -33.15 7.93 -30.69
N LEU A 734 -33.98 7.19 -31.43
CA LEU A 734 -33.56 6.14 -32.34
C LEU A 734 -33.48 6.72 -33.76
N SER A 735 -32.27 7.05 -34.20
CA SER A 735 -32.01 7.66 -35.52
C SER A 735 -31.51 6.65 -36.57
N GLY A 736 -31.06 5.47 -36.15
CA GLY A 736 -30.69 4.37 -37.03
C GLY A 736 -31.86 3.49 -37.47
N THR A 737 -31.58 2.51 -38.33
CA THR A 737 -32.53 1.45 -38.71
C THR A 737 -32.42 0.29 -37.74
N ASN A 738 -33.36 0.19 -36.81
CA ASN A 738 -33.41 -0.90 -35.84
C ASN A 738 -34.21 -2.07 -36.42
N THR A 739 -33.73 -3.28 -36.20
CA THR A 739 -34.20 -4.49 -36.87
C THR A 739 -34.73 -5.55 -35.92
N TYR A 740 -34.81 -5.27 -34.61
CA TYR A 740 -35.50 -6.15 -33.67
C TYR A 740 -36.97 -6.34 -34.07
N THR A 741 -37.51 -7.54 -33.85
CA THR A 741 -38.82 -7.94 -34.41
C THR A 741 -39.95 -7.95 -33.39
N GLY A 742 -39.62 -7.83 -32.10
CA GLY A 742 -40.61 -7.92 -31.02
C GLY A 742 -41.36 -6.61 -30.80
N THR A 743 -42.03 -6.55 -29.66
CA THR A 743 -42.83 -5.38 -29.29
C THR A 743 -41.96 -4.23 -28.83
N THR A 744 -42.42 -3.01 -29.06
CA THR A 744 -41.86 -1.78 -28.51
C THR A 744 -42.85 -1.21 -27.50
N VAL A 745 -42.46 -1.03 -26.24
CA VAL A 745 -43.35 -0.46 -25.21
C VAL A 745 -42.75 0.82 -24.65
N VAL A 746 -43.49 1.92 -24.70
CA VAL A 746 -43.10 3.20 -24.10
C VAL A 746 -43.87 3.40 -22.80
N ASN A 747 -43.21 3.09 -21.69
CA ASN A 747 -43.75 3.18 -20.33
C ASN A 747 -43.48 4.53 -19.67
N GLY A 748 -42.56 5.34 -20.19
CA GLY A 748 -42.26 6.67 -19.66
C GLY A 748 -41.29 7.48 -20.52
N GLY A 749 -41.37 8.81 -20.39
CA GLY A 749 -40.53 9.75 -21.13
C GLY A 749 -40.87 9.76 -22.62
N ILE A 750 -39.90 10.11 -23.47
CA ILE A 750 -40.10 10.19 -24.92
C ILE A 750 -39.25 9.11 -25.62
N LEU A 751 -39.89 8.32 -26.49
CA LEU A 751 -39.20 7.58 -27.54
C LEU A 751 -39.35 8.37 -28.84
N GLN A 752 -38.25 8.93 -29.35
CA GLN A 752 -38.24 9.66 -30.61
C GLN A 752 -37.66 8.77 -31.70
N VAL A 753 -38.46 8.42 -32.71
CA VAL A 753 -38.02 7.56 -33.83
C VAL A 753 -37.75 8.42 -35.04
N ASP A 754 -36.50 8.79 -35.26
CA ASP A 754 -36.07 9.54 -36.45
C ASP A 754 -35.59 8.61 -37.58
N GLY A 755 -35.17 7.39 -37.22
CA GLY A 755 -34.80 6.33 -38.15
C GLY A 755 -35.96 5.37 -38.43
N SER A 756 -35.77 4.07 -38.13
CA SER A 756 -36.81 3.07 -38.32
C SER A 756 -36.87 2.05 -37.19
N ILE A 757 -38.09 1.71 -36.76
CA ILE A 757 -38.44 0.51 -35.98
C ILE A 757 -39.56 -0.27 -36.67
N ALA A 758 -39.66 -0.17 -38.01
CA ALA A 758 -40.75 -0.75 -38.80
C ALA A 758 -40.92 -2.27 -38.61
N SER A 759 -39.82 -2.97 -38.29
CA SER A 759 -39.81 -4.40 -38.00
C SER A 759 -40.48 -4.78 -36.67
N SER A 760 -40.72 -3.82 -35.78
CA SER A 760 -41.41 -4.07 -34.52
C SER A 760 -42.85 -4.51 -34.78
N SER A 761 -43.23 -5.66 -34.24
CA SER A 761 -44.56 -6.25 -34.41
C SER A 761 -45.70 -5.37 -33.88
N LEU A 762 -45.46 -4.64 -32.78
CA LEU A 762 -46.38 -3.66 -32.21
C LEU A 762 -45.64 -2.65 -31.33
N THR A 763 -45.85 -1.36 -31.58
CA THR A 763 -45.45 -0.25 -30.70
C THR A 763 -46.62 0.16 -29.82
N THR A 764 -46.48 0.08 -28.50
CA THR A 764 -47.50 0.49 -27.53
C THR A 764 -46.99 1.65 -26.69
N VAL A 765 -47.75 2.75 -26.63
CA VAL A 765 -47.44 3.91 -25.79
C VAL A 765 -48.41 3.92 -24.61
N ASN A 766 -47.88 3.66 -23.42
CA ASN A 766 -48.65 3.62 -22.18
C ASN A 766 -48.80 5.01 -21.54
N ALA A 767 -49.60 5.09 -20.48
CA ALA A 767 -49.78 6.32 -19.71
C ALA A 767 -48.43 6.89 -19.22
N GLY A 768 -48.18 8.17 -19.49
CA GLY A 768 -46.92 8.84 -19.12
C GLY A 768 -45.76 8.63 -20.12
N GLY A 769 -45.96 7.81 -21.16
CA GLY A 769 -45.06 7.69 -22.30
C GLY A 769 -45.49 8.56 -23.48
N ALA A 770 -44.51 8.96 -24.30
CA ALA A 770 -44.75 9.66 -25.55
C ALA A 770 -43.92 9.04 -26.69
N LEU A 771 -44.56 8.86 -27.86
CA LEU A 771 -43.88 8.53 -29.10
C LEU A 771 -43.78 9.80 -29.96
N SER A 772 -42.58 10.10 -30.42
CA SER A 772 -42.31 11.17 -31.38
C SER A 772 -41.41 10.67 -32.51
N GLY A 773 -41.04 11.53 -33.45
CA GLY A 773 -40.15 11.14 -34.54
C GLY A 773 -40.56 11.68 -35.91
N ILE A 774 -39.60 11.69 -36.83
CA ILE A 774 -39.81 11.88 -38.28
C ILE A 774 -39.64 10.57 -39.10
N GLY A 775 -39.36 9.48 -38.41
CA GLY A 775 -38.99 8.19 -38.98
C GLY A 775 -40.18 7.27 -39.26
N THR A 776 -39.92 5.96 -39.24
CA THR A 776 -40.94 4.91 -39.49
C THR A 776 -41.10 3.99 -38.29
N VAL A 777 -42.35 3.76 -37.88
CA VAL A 777 -42.75 2.78 -36.87
C VAL A 777 -43.64 1.69 -37.49
N GLY A 778 -43.71 0.52 -36.86
CA GLY A 778 -44.63 -0.56 -37.26
C GLY A 778 -46.08 -0.29 -36.83
N ASN A 779 -46.88 -1.35 -36.63
CA ASN A 779 -48.21 -1.22 -36.02
C ASN A 779 -48.11 -0.46 -34.69
N THR A 780 -48.99 0.50 -34.44
CA THR A 780 -48.88 1.40 -33.28
C THR A 780 -50.20 1.55 -32.54
N THR A 781 -50.17 1.40 -31.22
CA THR A 781 -51.29 1.65 -30.31
C THR A 781 -50.90 2.73 -29.29
N ILE A 782 -51.71 3.78 -29.19
CA ILE A 782 -51.59 4.80 -28.15
C ILE A 782 -52.66 4.53 -27.10
N ALA A 783 -52.25 4.07 -25.92
CA ALA A 783 -53.15 3.74 -24.83
C ALA A 783 -53.69 4.99 -24.14
N SER A 784 -54.64 4.81 -23.22
CA SER A 784 -55.15 5.90 -22.37
C SER A 784 -54.01 6.56 -21.61
N GLY A 785 -53.91 7.90 -21.68
CA GLY A 785 -52.82 8.68 -21.09
C GLY A 785 -51.49 8.65 -21.86
N GLY A 786 -51.40 7.90 -22.96
CA GLY A 786 -50.26 7.91 -23.87
C GLY A 786 -50.34 9.07 -24.87
N ILE A 787 -49.18 9.52 -25.35
CA ILE A 787 -49.07 10.67 -26.27
C ILE A 787 -48.41 10.26 -27.59
N LEU A 788 -48.99 10.67 -28.71
CA LEU A 788 -48.32 10.65 -30.01
C LEU A 788 -48.04 12.08 -30.49
N MET A 789 -46.78 12.37 -30.78
CA MET A 789 -46.29 13.67 -31.27
C MET A 789 -45.54 13.48 -32.60
N PRO A 790 -46.24 13.32 -33.74
CA PRO A 790 -45.56 13.06 -35.00
C PRO A 790 -44.72 14.26 -35.44
N GLY A 791 -43.67 14.00 -36.22
CA GLY A 791 -42.87 15.04 -36.85
C GLY A 791 -41.97 15.83 -35.90
N ASN A 792 -41.68 15.32 -34.69
CA ASN A 792 -40.91 16.05 -33.66
C ASN A 792 -41.48 17.44 -33.35
N ALA A 793 -42.81 17.58 -33.41
CA ALA A 793 -43.50 18.88 -33.29
C ALA A 793 -43.05 19.95 -34.32
N THR A 794 -42.33 19.56 -35.39
CA THR A 794 -41.81 20.45 -36.44
C THR A 794 -42.78 20.45 -37.63
N PRO A 795 -43.58 21.51 -37.84
CA PRO A 795 -44.63 21.48 -38.85
C PRO A 795 -44.05 21.33 -40.26
N GLY A 796 -44.66 20.48 -41.09
CA GLY A 796 -44.14 20.09 -42.41
C GLY A 796 -43.42 18.75 -42.44
N THR A 797 -43.17 18.13 -41.29
CA THR A 797 -42.62 16.78 -41.20
C THR A 797 -43.68 15.77 -40.76
N SER A 798 -43.38 14.48 -40.92
CA SER A 798 -44.32 13.41 -40.61
C SER A 798 -43.65 12.22 -39.91
N LEU A 799 -44.42 11.51 -39.09
CA LEU A 799 -44.08 10.15 -38.65
C LEU A 799 -44.82 9.15 -39.54
N ASN A 800 -44.10 8.17 -40.09
CA ASN A 800 -44.70 7.11 -40.89
C ASN A 800 -45.06 5.91 -39.99
N VAL A 801 -46.31 5.47 -40.05
CA VAL A 801 -46.78 4.22 -39.44
C VAL A 801 -46.96 3.19 -40.55
N ALA A 802 -45.99 2.28 -40.67
CA ALA A 802 -45.98 1.18 -41.64
C ALA A 802 -46.87 0.02 -41.16
N GLY A 803 -48.16 0.29 -40.99
CA GLY A 803 -49.14 -0.63 -40.43
C GLY A 803 -50.40 0.11 -40.00
N ASN A 804 -51.11 -0.46 -39.03
CA ASN A 804 -52.29 0.17 -38.43
C ASN A 804 -51.89 1.13 -37.28
N LEU A 805 -52.64 2.22 -37.13
CA LEU A 805 -52.56 3.13 -35.99
C LEU A 805 -53.87 3.09 -35.19
N ALA A 806 -53.81 2.84 -33.89
CA ALA A 806 -54.98 2.83 -33.02
C ALA A 806 -54.79 3.77 -31.82
N PHE A 807 -55.71 4.71 -31.63
CA PHE A 807 -55.81 5.49 -30.40
C PHE A 807 -56.89 4.88 -29.50
N GLN A 808 -56.61 4.80 -28.20
CA GLN A 808 -57.59 4.44 -27.18
C GLN A 808 -58.25 5.69 -26.58
N SER A 809 -59.40 5.51 -25.93
CA SER A 809 -60.02 6.61 -25.16
C SER A 809 -59.05 7.13 -24.10
N GLY A 810 -58.92 8.45 -23.99
CA GLY A 810 -57.96 9.11 -23.10
C GLY A 810 -56.53 9.28 -23.65
N ALA A 811 -56.24 8.81 -24.87
CA ALA A 811 -54.98 9.11 -25.56
C ALA A 811 -54.92 10.57 -26.05
N LEU A 812 -53.71 11.12 -26.20
CA LEU A 812 -53.48 12.47 -26.74
C LEU A 812 -52.69 12.42 -28.06
N TYR A 813 -53.24 13.04 -29.10
CA TYR A 813 -52.56 13.27 -30.37
C TYR A 813 -52.15 14.74 -30.50
N LEU A 814 -50.86 15.05 -30.33
CA LEU A 814 -50.37 16.42 -30.31
C LEU A 814 -49.80 16.83 -31.67
N VAL A 815 -50.34 17.89 -32.26
CA VAL A 815 -49.92 18.38 -33.58
C VAL A 815 -49.35 19.79 -33.53
N GLY A 816 -48.24 20.00 -34.23
CA GLY A 816 -47.61 21.32 -34.41
C GLY A 816 -48.04 21.96 -35.72
N LEU A 817 -48.28 23.27 -35.72
CA LEU A 817 -48.71 24.05 -36.88
C LEU A 817 -47.79 25.26 -37.15
N ASN A 818 -47.60 25.59 -38.43
CA ASN A 818 -47.04 26.87 -38.88
C ASN A 818 -47.91 27.47 -40.00
N SER A 819 -47.42 28.52 -40.68
CA SER A 819 -48.17 29.23 -41.71
C SER A 819 -48.63 28.39 -42.90
N THR A 820 -47.96 27.28 -43.18
CA THR A 820 -48.13 26.52 -44.43
C THR A 820 -48.33 25.03 -44.21
N ALA A 821 -48.03 24.51 -43.02
CA ALA A 821 -48.00 23.07 -42.76
C ALA A 821 -48.33 22.72 -41.31
N SER A 822 -48.71 21.45 -41.13
CA SER A 822 -48.89 20.74 -39.86
C SER A 822 -47.85 19.65 -39.74
N THR A 823 -47.63 19.15 -38.52
CA THR A 823 -47.07 17.81 -38.32
C THR A 823 -48.10 16.75 -38.69
N LEU A 824 -47.67 15.64 -39.28
CA LEU A 824 -48.57 14.63 -39.85
C LEU A 824 -48.21 13.20 -39.39
N ALA A 825 -49.20 12.43 -38.96
CA ALA A 825 -49.07 10.96 -38.90
C ALA A 825 -49.53 10.37 -40.25
N LYS A 826 -48.62 9.65 -40.93
CA LYS A 826 -48.89 9.02 -42.22
C LYS A 826 -48.97 7.51 -42.04
N VAL A 827 -50.17 6.95 -42.15
CA VAL A 827 -50.48 5.55 -41.86
C VAL A 827 -50.70 4.80 -43.17
N SER A 828 -49.96 3.71 -43.41
CA SER A 828 -50.14 2.88 -44.61
C SER A 828 -51.34 1.95 -44.50
N GLY A 829 -51.66 1.50 -43.29
CA GLY A 829 -52.87 0.73 -42.97
C GLY A 829 -54.04 1.61 -42.56
N SER A 830 -54.90 1.05 -41.70
CA SER A 830 -56.06 1.75 -41.14
C SER A 830 -55.70 2.58 -39.90
N ALA A 831 -56.41 3.69 -39.69
CA ALA A 831 -56.31 4.50 -38.47
C ALA A 831 -57.62 4.46 -37.68
N THR A 832 -57.60 3.84 -36.49
CA THR A 832 -58.73 3.83 -35.55
C THR A 832 -58.57 4.97 -34.56
N LEU A 833 -59.49 5.93 -34.58
CA LEU A 833 -59.39 7.16 -33.82
C LEU A 833 -60.29 7.11 -32.57
N ALA A 834 -59.67 7.38 -31.43
CA ALA A 834 -60.27 7.72 -30.16
C ALA A 834 -59.33 8.71 -29.43
N GLY A 835 -59.66 9.16 -28.23
CA GLY A 835 -58.84 10.15 -27.51
C GLY A 835 -59.03 11.58 -28.06
N SER A 836 -58.12 12.51 -27.75
CA SER A 836 -58.25 13.94 -28.10
C SER A 836 -57.06 14.46 -28.90
N VAL A 837 -57.27 15.55 -29.65
CA VAL A 837 -56.21 16.23 -30.41
C VAL A 837 -55.74 17.47 -29.63
N GLY A 838 -54.46 17.55 -29.31
CA GLY A 838 -53.82 18.77 -28.80
C GLY A 838 -53.17 19.56 -29.94
N VAL A 839 -53.18 20.89 -29.85
CA VAL A 839 -52.67 21.75 -30.93
C VAL A 839 -51.64 22.74 -30.40
N SER A 840 -50.47 22.78 -31.03
CA SER A 840 -49.43 23.78 -30.79
C SER A 840 -49.19 24.60 -32.06
N VAL A 841 -49.07 25.93 -31.91
CA VAL A 841 -48.87 26.87 -33.02
C VAL A 841 -47.53 27.57 -32.85
N ALA A 842 -46.67 27.53 -33.86
CA ALA A 842 -45.42 28.27 -33.85
C ALA A 842 -45.67 29.79 -33.80
N ALA A 843 -44.94 30.52 -32.95
CA ALA A 843 -45.13 31.95 -32.74
C ALA A 843 -45.03 32.76 -34.04
N GLY A 844 -45.92 33.73 -34.22
CA GLY A 844 -45.96 34.59 -35.42
C GLY A 844 -46.52 33.92 -36.68
N SER A 845 -46.98 32.67 -36.61
CA SER A 845 -47.56 31.96 -37.75
C SER A 845 -48.90 32.53 -38.19
N THR A 846 -49.17 32.45 -39.49
CA THR A 846 -50.50 32.68 -40.09
C THR A 846 -51.30 31.38 -40.03
N ILE A 847 -52.29 31.27 -39.17
CA ILE A 847 -53.15 30.09 -39.11
C ILE A 847 -53.97 30.02 -40.39
N ALA A 848 -53.89 28.90 -41.11
CA ALA A 848 -54.74 28.57 -42.25
C ALA A 848 -56.10 28.01 -41.81
N LYS A 849 -57.09 28.04 -42.69
CA LYS A 849 -58.44 27.49 -42.40
C LYS A 849 -58.47 25.99 -42.13
N GLN A 850 -57.58 25.22 -42.75
CA GLN A 850 -57.57 23.77 -42.67
C GLN A 850 -56.14 23.24 -42.73
N TYR A 851 -55.84 22.25 -41.89
CA TYR A 851 -54.60 21.48 -41.91
C TYR A 851 -54.91 19.99 -41.92
N THR A 852 -54.27 19.23 -42.80
CA THR A 852 -54.30 17.76 -42.74
C THR A 852 -53.39 17.29 -41.62
N ILE A 853 -53.94 16.64 -40.61
CA ILE A 853 -53.18 16.23 -39.42
C ILE A 853 -52.97 14.73 -39.34
N LEU A 854 -53.75 13.91 -40.04
CA LEU A 854 -53.54 12.46 -40.16
C LEU A 854 -54.01 11.99 -41.53
N SER A 855 -53.26 11.08 -42.14
CA SER A 855 -53.62 10.42 -43.40
C SER A 855 -53.47 8.90 -43.24
N ALA A 856 -54.50 8.13 -43.60
CA ALA A 856 -54.54 6.66 -43.52
C ALA A 856 -54.95 6.05 -44.85
N ALA A 857 -54.01 5.37 -45.53
CA ALA A 857 -54.25 4.79 -46.85
C ALA A 857 -55.22 3.60 -46.82
N GLY A 858 -55.23 2.82 -45.73
CA GLY A 858 -56.21 1.77 -45.46
C GLY A 858 -57.55 2.27 -44.89
N GLY A 859 -57.75 3.59 -44.81
CA GLY A 859 -58.97 4.24 -44.33
C GLY A 859 -58.97 4.55 -42.83
N ARG A 860 -59.88 5.45 -42.44
CA ARG A 860 -60.08 5.87 -41.05
C ARG A 860 -61.34 5.22 -40.46
N ASN A 861 -61.26 4.77 -39.19
CA ASN A 861 -62.39 4.30 -38.40
C ASN A 861 -62.56 5.16 -37.13
N GLY A 862 -63.80 5.52 -36.77
CA GLY A 862 -64.09 6.36 -35.59
C GLY A 862 -63.64 7.82 -35.72
N THR A 863 -63.84 8.62 -34.66
CA THR A 863 -63.47 10.04 -34.57
C THR A 863 -62.79 10.33 -33.24
N PHE A 864 -61.93 11.33 -33.18
CA PHE A 864 -61.43 11.85 -31.90
C PHE A 864 -62.58 12.43 -31.07
N ALA A 865 -62.50 12.30 -29.75
CA ALA A 865 -63.50 12.76 -28.78
C ALA A 865 -63.56 14.29 -28.64
N GLY A 866 -62.47 15.00 -28.98
CA GLY A 866 -62.42 16.46 -28.91
C GLY A 866 -61.05 17.04 -29.25
N ILE A 867 -60.96 18.36 -29.13
CA ILE A 867 -59.73 19.14 -29.26
C ILE A 867 -59.40 19.76 -27.91
N ASP A 868 -58.17 19.57 -27.46
CA ASP A 868 -57.58 20.40 -26.42
C ASP A 868 -57.12 21.72 -27.05
N SER A 869 -57.85 22.78 -26.73
CA SER A 869 -57.59 24.14 -27.22
C SER A 869 -56.69 24.95 -26.28
N THR A 870 -56.13 24.33 -25.24
CA THR A 870 -55.16 24.99 -24.36
C THR A 870 -53.92 25.39 -25.18
N GLY A 871 -53.68 26.70 -25.29
CA GLY A 871 -52.60 27.26 -26.11
C GLY A 871 -53.01 27.83 -27.47
N LEU A 872 -54.26 27.63 -27.92
CA LEU A 872 -54.80 28.35 -29.08
C LEU A 872 -55.16 29.80 -28.72
N PRO A 873 -55.05 30.75 -29.67
CA PRO A 873 -55.57 32.10 -29.49
C PRO A 873 -57.04 32.10 -29.09
N SER A 874 -57.42 32.94 -28.12
CA SER A 874 -58.74 32.87 -27.43
C SER A 874 -59.99 32.96 -28.33
N ASN A 875 -59.90 33.65 -29.47
CA ASN A 875 -60.99 33.80 -30.45
C ASN A 875 -60.84 32.85 -31.65
N LEU A 876 -59.86 31.96 -31.62
CA LEU A 876 -59.67 30.93 -32.64
C LEU A 876 -60.39 29.65 -32.19
N VAL A 877 -61.46 29.29 -32.89
CA VAL A 877 -62.23 28.08 -32.63
C VAL A 877 -61.76 26.99 -33.57
N ALA A 878 -61.20 25.93 -33.00
CA ALA A 878 -60.76 24.75 -33.73
C ALA A 878 -61.86 23.68 -33.77
N THR A 879 -62.07 23.06 -34.93
CA THR A 879 -62.98 21.92 -35.13
C THR A 879 -62.27 20.81 -35.90
N LEU A 880 -62.72 19.56 -35.72
CA LEU A 880 -62.19 18.43 -36.50
C LEU A 880 -63.09 18.16 -37.70
N GLY A 881 -62.47 17.98 -38.87
CA GLY A 881 -63.11 17.52 -40.10
C GLY A 881 -62.54 16.19 -40.55
N TYR A 882 -63.30 15.44 -41.35
CA TYR A 882 -62.91 14.10 -41.75
C TYR A 882 -63.36 13.78 -43.18
N ASP A 883 -62.55 13.01 -43.90
CA ASP A 883 -62.98 12.24 -45.07
C ASP A 883 -62.73 10.73 -44.83
N ALA A 884 -62.75 9.91 -45.90
CA ALA A 884 -62.52 8.47 -45.82
C ALA A 884 -61.10 8.09 -45.34
N SER A 885 -60.10 8.92 -45.61
CA SER A 885 -58.68 8.64 -45.39
C SER A 885 -57.97 9.67 -44.51
N ASN A 886 -58.49 10.90 -44.40
CA ASN A 886 -57.82 12.02 -43.76
C ASN A 886 -58.60 12.56 -42.56
N THR A 887 -57.84 13.07 -41.59
CA THR A 887 -58.34 13.92 -40.51
C THR A 887 -57.79 15.33 -40.68
N TYR A 888 -58.69 16.30 -40.58
CA TYR A 888 -58.42 17.71 -40.77
C TYR A 888 -58.65 18.48 -39.47
N LEU A 889 -57.78 19.43 -39.19
CA LEU A 889 -57.98 20.46 -38.18
C LEU A 889 -58.43 21.74 -38.88
N ASN A 890 -59.67 22.14 -38.63
CA ASN A 890 -60.28 23.32 -39.22
C ASN A 890 -60.31 24.45 -38.20
N PHE A 891 -60.21 25.69 -38.69
CA PHE A 891 -60.24 26.88 -37.86
C PHE A 891 -61.29 27.87 -38.32
N THR A 892 -61.96 28.48 -37.36
CA THR A 892 -62.85 29.63 -37.55
C THR A 892 -62.49 30.70 -36.53
N LEU A 893 -62.63 31.98 -36.91
CA LEU A 893 -62.53 33.09 -35.96
C LEU A 893 -63.90 33.35 -35.36
N ASP A 894 -63.97 33.51 -34.05
CA ASP A 894 -65.17 33.95 -33.33
C ASP A 894 -64.78 34.88 -32.17
N TYR A 895 -64.93 36.18 -32.42
CA TYR A 895 -64.72 37.24 -31.42
C TYR A 895 -65.98 37.55 -30.62
N GLY A 896 -67.16 37.07 -31.06
CA GLY A 896 -68.47 37.57 -30.61
C GLY A 896 -69.14 36.72 -29.55
N ALA A 897 -68.91 35.41 -29.51
CA ALA A 897 -69.61 34.52 -28.58
C ALA A 897 -69.12 34.62 -27.12
N LYS A 898 -67.91 35.16 -26.88
CA LYS A 898 -67.24 35.11 -25.57
C LYS A 898 -67.04 36.47 -24.88
N SER A 899 -67.41 37.59 -25.50
CA SER A 899 -67.15 38.93 -24.97
C SER A 899 -68.18 39.95 -25.47
N LYS A 900 -68.69 40.82 -24.59
CA LYS A 900 -69.53 41.96 -24.99
C LYS A 900 -68.67 43.03 -25.66
N LEU A 901 -68.54 42.94 -26.99
CA LEU A 901 -67.79 43.92 -27.79
C LEU A 901 -68.63 45.18 -28.05
N ASN A 902 -68.00 46.36 -28.00
CA ASN A 902 -68.61 47.62 -28.43
C ASN A 902 -68.67 47.73 -29.97
N VAL A 903 -69.41 48.70 -30.53
CA VAL A 903 -69.60 48.82 -32.00
C VAL A 903 -68.27 48.91 -32.77
N ASN A 904 -67.28 49.64 -32.26
CA ASN A 904 -65.99 49.79 -32.93
C ASN A 904 -65.16 48.49 -32.88
N GLN A 905 -65.16 47.79 -31.75
CA GLN A 905 -64.55 46.47 -31.60
C GLN A 905 -65.25 45.44 -32.49
N GLN A 906 -66.59 45.48 -32.61
CA GLN A 906 -67.37 44.61 -33.49
C GLN A 906 -67.01 44.83 -34.97
N ASN A 907 -66.84 46.09 -35.40
CA ASN A 907 -66.45 46.41 -36.76
C ASN A 907 -65.05 45.88 -37.11
N VAL A 908 -64.06 46.05 -36.20
CA VAL A 908 -62.71 45.48 -36.38
C VAL A 908 -62.76 43.95 -36.35
N ALA A 909 -63.49 43.36 -35.41
CA ALA A 909 -63.65 41.91 -35.31
C ALA A 909 -64.29 41.31 -36.57
N ALA A 910 -65.37 41.92 -37.08
CA ALA A 910 -66.01 41.51 -38.33
C ALA A 910 -65.07 41.66 -39.52
N THR A 911 -64.25 42.72 -39.56
CA THR A 911 -63.22 42.91 -40.60
C THR A 911 -62.17 41.80 -40.55
N LEU A 912 -61.64 41.47 -39.37
CA LEU A 912 -60.66 40.38 -39.19
C LEU A 912 -61.26 39.01 -39.52
N GLN A 913 -62.52 38.78 -39.15
CA GLN A 913 -63.26 37.55 -39.48
C GLN A 913 -63.49 37.43 -40.99
N ASN A 914 -63.94 38.50 -41.66
CA ASN A 914 -64.11 38.54 -43.10
C ASN A 914 -62.78 38.39 -43.83
N PHE A 915 -61.70 39.00 -43.32
CA PHE A 915 -60.36 38.84 -43.87
C PHE A 915 -59.91 37.37 -43.82
N PHE A 916 -60.06 36.70 -42.67
CA PHE A 916 -59.75 35.27 -42.54
C PHE A 916 -60.61 34.41 -43.47
N ASN A 917 -61.91 34.75 -43.59
CA ASN A 917 -62.83 34.05 -44.46
C ASN A 917 -62.51 34.23 -45.95
N ALA A 918 -62.06 35.41 -46.38
CA ALA A 918 -61.73 35.68 -47.78
C ALA A 918 -60.33 35.17 -48.17
N ASN A 919 -59.34 35.35 -47.30
CA ASN A 919 -57.92 35.11 -47.63
C ASN A 919 -57.41 33.73 -47.17
N GLY A 920 -58.20 32.99 -46.39
CA GLY A 920 -57.86 31.61 -46.00
C GLY A 920 -56.84 31.48 -44.86
N GLY A 921 -56.34 32.59 -44.30
CA GLY A 921 -55.48 32.57 -43.13
C GLY A 921 -55.34 33.92 -42.42
N ILE A 922 -54.89 33.90 -41.17
CA ILE A 922 -54.65 35.10 -40.35
C ILE A 922 -53.48 34.89 -39.37
N ASN A 923 -52.68 35.93 -39.12
CA ASN A 923 -51.64 35.84 -38.08
C ASN A 923 -52.27 35.50 -36.71
N ALA A 924 -51.68 34.53 -36.01
CA ALA A 924 -52.17 34.07 -34.71
C ALA A 924 -52.31 35.20 -33.67
N VAL A 925 -51.51 36.27 -33.79
CA VAL A 925 -51.59 37.45 -32.92
C VAL A 925 -52.93 38.18 -33.12
N PHE A 926 -53.41 38.32 -34.35
CA PHE A 926 -54.71 38.97 -34.62
C PHE A 926 -55.87 38.11 -34.14
N ALA A 927 -55.79 36.78 -34.36
CA ALA A 927 -56.76 35.82 -33.83
C ALA A 927 -56.87 35.86 -32.29
N GLY A 928 -55.81 36.27 -31.60
CA GLY A 928 -55.75 36.35 -30.14
C GLY A 928 -56.15 37.68 -29.53
N LEU A 929 -56.57 38.69 -30.32
CA LEU A 929 -56.85 40.03 -29.77
C LEU A 929 -57.98 40.00 -28.74
N SER A 930 -57.68 40.51 -27.54
CA SER A 930 -58.68 40.79 -26.51
C SER A 930 -59.54 42.01 -26.90
N PRO A 931 -60.65 42.31 -26.21
CA PRO A 931 -61.40 43.54 -26.43
C PRO A 931 -60.53 44.81 -26.39
N ALA A 932 -59.53 44.85 -25.50
CA ALA A 932 -58.56 45.95 -25.45
C ALA A 932 -57.64 45.98 -26.68
N GLY A 933 -57.21 44.81 -27.17
CA GLY A 933 -56.44 44.70 -28.41
C GLY A 933 -57.24 45.15 -29.65
N LEU A 934 -58.53 44.79 -29.73
CA LEU A 934 -59.44 45.27 -30.77
C LEU A 934 -59.65 46.79 -30.71
N THR A 935 -59.69 47.37 -29.51
CA THR A 935 -59.78 48.84 -29.28
C THR A 935 -58.51 49.57 -29.75
N GLN A 936 -57.35 48.95 -29.56
CA GLN A 936 -56.10 49.50 -30.10
C GLN A 936 -56.09 49.41 -31.63
N ALA A 937 -56.52 48.29 -32.19
CA ALA A 937 -56.60 48.08 -33.64
C ALA A 937 -57.67 48.96 -34.32
N SER A 938 -58.73 49.36 -33.61
CA SER A 938 -59.73 50.31 -34.13
C SER A 938 -59.23 51.75 -34.19
N GLY A 939 -58.09 52.05 -33.55
CA GLY A 939 -57.54 53.40 -33.47
C GLY A 939 -58.24 54.33 -32.46
N GLU A 940 -59.18 53.83 -31.65
CA GLU A 940 -59.91 54.63 -30.64
C GLU A 940 -58.97 55.34 -29.65
N GLY A 941 -57.83 54.74 -29.31
CA GLY A 941 -56.83 55.37 -28.45
C GLY A 941 -56.14 56.59 -29.07
N ALA A 942 -56.05 56.67 -30.40
CA ALA A 942 -55.44 57.77 -31.14
C ALA A 942 -56.47 58.86 -31.52
N THR A 943 -57.73 58.50 -31.75
CA THR A 943 -58.80 59.48 -31.99
C THR A 943 -59.22 60.19 -30.70
N GLY A 944 -59.09 59.56 -29.53
CA GLY A 944 -59.33 60.22 -28.24
C GLY A 944 -58.40 61.41 -27.96
N SER A 945 -57.11 61.32 -28.34
CA SER A 945 -56.15 62.44 -28.21
C SER A 945 -56.36 63.51 -29.29
N GLN A 946 -56.76 63.12 -30.50
CA GLN A 946 -57.12 64.05 -31.57
C GLN A 946 -58.42 64.80 -31.25
N GLN A 947 -59.44 64.15 -30.70
CA GLN A 947 -60.70 64.80 -30.32
C GLN A 947 -60.53 65.73 -29.11
N ALA A 948 -59.67 65.38 -28.15
CA ALA A 948 -59.25 66.30 -27.10
C ALA A 948 -58.51 67.51 -27.68
N THR A 949 -57.64 67.29 -28.68
CA THR A 949 -56.91 68.36 -29.37
C THR A 949 -57.83 69.23 -30.24
N PHE A 950 -58.82 68.65 -30.93
CA PHE A 950 -59.81 69.37 -31.74
C PHE A 950 -60.85 70.10 -30.89
N ASN A 951 -61.26 69.56 -29.74
CA ASN A 951 -62.08 70.29 -28.78
C ASN A 951 -61.29 71.46 -28.16
N ALA A 952 -60.01 71.27 -27.86
CA ALA A 952 -59.14 72.36 -27.41
C ALA A 952 -58.89 73.39 -28.52
N MET A 953 -58.69 72.96 -29.78
CA MET A 953 -58.55 73.83 -30.94
C MET A 953 -59.86 74.57 -31.27
N GLY A 954 -61.03 73.95 -31.09
CA GLY A 954 -62.33 74.59 -31.22
C GLY A 954 -62.59 75.64 -30.14
N LEU A 955 -62.21 75.35 -28.89
CA LEU A 955 -62.22 76.34 -27.80
C LEU A 955 -61.23 77.49 -28.04
N PHE A 956 -60.08 77.21 -28.66
CA PHE A 956 -59.06 78.20 -29.00
C PHE A 956 -59.46 79.07 -30.20
N LEU A 957 -60.01 78.48 -31.27
CA LEU A 957 -60.53 79.21 -32.43
C LEU A 957 -61.77 80.03 -32.08
N GLY A 958 -62.67 79.51 -31.24
CA GLY A 958 -63.79 80.28 -30.71
C GLY A 958 -63.36 81.47 -29.85
N LEU A 959 -62.18 81.44 -29.23
CA LEU A 959 -61.59 82.59 -28.53
C LEU A 959 -60.92 83.59 -29.49
N LEU A 960 -60.40 83.12 -30.63
CA LEU A 960 -59.73 83.97 -31.64
C LEU A 960 -60.68 84.62 -32.64
N THR A 961 -61.88 84.06 -32.86
CA THR A 961 -62.89 84.61 -33.78
C THR A 961 -64.08 85.25 -33.08
N ASP A 962 -64.05 85.38 -31.75
CA ASP A 962 -64.99 86.20 -30.99
C ASP A 962 -64.60 87.70 -31.13
N PRO A 963 -65.33 88.51 -31.91
CA PRO A 963 -64.96 89.89 -32.19
C PRO A 963 -65.53 90.88 -31.15
N PHE A 964 -66.24 90.44 -30.11
CA PHE A 964 -66.93 91.38 -29.22
C PHE A 964 -66.97 90.94 -27.74
N VAL A 965 -66.02 91.44 -26.94
CA VAL A 965 -66.28 91.71 -25.52
C VAL A 965 -66.17 93.20 -25.24
N ALA A 966 -67.30 93.92 -25.37
CA ALA A 966 -67.91 94.72 -24.29
C ALA A 966 -68.93 95.75 -24.80
N GLY A 967 -70.21 95.64 -24.38
CA GLY A 967 -71.07 96.82 -24.19
C GLY A 967 -72.52 96.71 -24.65
N ARG A 968 -73.44 96.80 -23.67
CA ARG A 968 -74.62 97.68 -23.64
C ARG A 968 -75.81 97.45 -24.61
N ASP A 969 -76.91 97.07 -23.95
CA ASP A 969 -78.18 97.82 -23.87
C ASP A 969 -79.20 97.81 -25.04
N GLY A 970 -80.20 96.92 -24.87
CA GLY A 970 -81.62 97.10 -25.23
C GLY A 970 -82.09 96.38 -26.52
N GLY A 971 -83.11 95.52 -26.58
CA GLY A 971 -84.13 95.03 -25.65
C GLY A 971 -85.30 94.40 -26.45
N LEU A 972 -85.96 93.36 -25.89
CA LEU A 972 -87.19 92.65 -26.32
C LEU A 972 -87.04 91.69 -27.55
N ALA A 973 -87.37 90.40 -27.54
CA ALA A 973 -88.13 89.54 -26.61
C ALA A 973 -87.75 88.03 -26.74
N ALA A 974 -87.95 87.29 -25.63
CA ALA A 974 -88.12 85.83 -25.44
C ALA A 974 -87.03 84.85 -25.97
N ALA A 975 -86.48 83.87 -25.21
CA ALA A 975 -86.95 83.21 -24.00
C ALA A 975 -85.79 82.61 -23.17
N ARG A 976 -85.93 82.74 -21.83
CA ARG A 976 -85.63 81.80 -20.72
C ARG A 976 -84.38 80.89 -20.85
N GLY A 977 -83.42 80.86 -19.92
CA GLY A 977 -83.31 81.50 -18.62
C GLY A 977 -82.09 80.99 -17.83
N ARG A 978 -81.54 81.87 -16.99
CA ARG A 978 -80.99 81.67 -15.62
C ARG A 978 -80.29 80.33 -15.32
N ARG A 979 -79.12 80.25 -14.69
CA ARG A 979 -78.43 81.14 -13.76
C ARG A 979 -77.13 80.46 -13.29
N ARG A 980 -76.10 81.28 -13.03
CA ARG A 980 -75.11 81.19 -11.94
C ARG A 980 -74.14 79.98 -11.88
N SER A 981 -72.87 80.31 -12.13
CA SER A 981 -71.68 79.86 -11.37
C SER A 981 -71.92 79.92 -9.84
N PRO A 982 -71.22 79.14 -8.98
CA PRO A 982 -69.76 79.31 -8.84
C PRO A 982 -68.94 78.09 -8.37
N ARG A 983 -67.62 78.22 -8.59
CA ARG A 983 -66.49 77.98 -7.66
C ARG A 983 -66.21 76.57 -7.08
N ARG A 984 -64.89 76.28 -7.12
CA ARG A 984 -64.02 75.68 -6.08
C ARG A 984 -64.20 74.17 -5.87
N VAL A 985 -63.23 73.36 -5.45
CA VAL A 985 -61.79 73.39 -5.14
C VAL A 985 -61.50 71.95 -4.70
N CYS A 986 -60.31 71.42 -5.03
CA CYS A 986 -59.71 70.20 -4.44
C CYS A 986 -60.51 68.89 -4.62
N ARG A 987 -59.93 67.70 -4.63
CA ARG A 987 -58.75 67.17 -3.95
C ARG A 987 -58.44 65.82 -4.62
N SER A 988 -57.15 65.50 -4.75
CA SER A 988 -56.60 64.15 -4.81
C SER A 988 -57.20 63.24 -3.69
N PRO A 989 -56.99 61.91 -3.63
CA PRO A 989 -55.90 61.17 -4.29
C PRO A 989 -56.19 59.68 -4.63
N MET A 990 -55.11 59.02 -5.03
CA MET A 990 -54.69 57.67 -4.60
C MET A 990 -55.03 56.45 -5.48
N ARG A 991 -53.91 55.89 -5.94
CA ARG A 991 -53.52 54.47 -5.95
C ARG A 991 -54.26 53.57 -6.95
N ARG A 992 -53.60 52.66 -7.66
CA ARG A 992 -52.30 52.00 -7.39
C ARG A 992 -51.78 51.44 -8.71
N ALA A 993 -50.49 51.67 -8.92
CA ALA A 993 -49.70 51.12 -10.02
C ALA A 993 -49.33 49.65 -9.80
N ARG A 994 -48.89 49.03 -10.91
CA ARG A 994 -47.99 47.86 -11.11
C ARG A 994 -48.66 46.94 -12.13
N THR A 995 -48.02 46.42 -13.18
CA THR A 995 -46.62 46.17 -13.58
C THR A 995 -46.74 45.72 -15.07
N SER A 996 -45.76 45.76 -15.97
CA SER A 996 -44.42 45.15 -15.91
C SER A 996 -43.63 45.47 -17.18
N ARG A 997 -42.35 45.79 -16.97
CA ARG A 997 -41.14 45.41 -17.73
C ARG A 997 -41.28 45.05 -19.21
N ALA A 998 -40.57 45.81 -20.04
CA ALA A 998 -39.81 45.28 -21.17
C ALA A 998 -38.31 45.53 -20.91
N MET A 999 -37.51 44.50 -21.13
CA MET A 999 -36.06 44.46 -20.96
C MET A 999 -35.39 44.79 -22.29
N ARG A 1000 -34.36 45.65 -22.30
CA ARG A 1000 -33.44 45.79 -23.43
C ARG A 1000 -32.03 46.00 -22.87
N TRP A 1001 -31.12 45.09 -23.22
CA TRP A 1001 -29.65 45.16 -23.06
C TRP A 1001 -29.07 46.23 -24.02
N PRO A 1002 -27.81 46.75 -23.91
CA PRO A 1002 -26.56 45.95 -23.73
C PRO A 1002 -25.28 46.61 -23.12
N ARG A 1003 -24.27 45.73 -22.91
CA ARG A 1003 -22.78 45.87 -23.03
C ARG A 1003 -21.87 46.65 -22.03
N SER A 1004 -20.85 45.88 -21.60
CA SER A 1004 -19.38 46.12 -21.45
C SER A 1004 -18.72 46.81 -20.22
N THR A 1005 -18.10 45.95 -19.38
CA THR A 1005 -16.73 45.94 -18.77
C THR A 1005 -16.25 47.08 -17.83
N PRO A 1006 -15.10 46.95 -17.10
CA PRO A 1006 -14.64 45.90 -16.16
C PRO A 1006 -14.06 46.48 -14.83
N ARG A 1007 -13.94 45.72 -13.72
CA ARG A 1007 -12.78 45.79 -12.78
C ARG A 1007 -12.87 44.88 -11.52
N ARG A 1008 -11.83 44.04 -11.40
CA ARG A 1008 -10.94 43.80 -10.24
C ARG A 1008 -11.47 43.30 -8.87
N ARG A 1009 -11.02 42.06 -8.59
CA ARG A 1009 -10.16 41.58 -7.48
C ARG A 1009 -10.68 41.53 -6.02
N ARG A 1010 -10.62 40.27 -5.52
CA ARG A 1010 -9.95 39.71 -4.32
C ARG A 1010 -10.64 39.75 -2.95
N GLY A 1011 -10.49 38.60 -2.27
CA GLY A 1011 -10.57 38.38 -0.81
C GLY A 1011 -11.51 37.20 -0.46
N TRP A 1012 -11.06 35.94 -0.47
CA TRP A 1012 -10.59 35.18 0.71
C TRP A 1012 -11.44 35.35 1.98
N SER A 1013 -12.10 34.27 2.42
CA SER A 1013 -11.96 33.75 3.79
C SER A 1013 -12.66 32.40 3.96
N ILE A 1014 -11.85 31.42 4.37
CA ILE A 1014 -12.22 30.19 5.07
C ILE A 1014 -12.86 30.53 6.43
N SER A 1015 -13.81 29.72 6.88
CA SER A 1015 -14.15 29.55 8.31
C SER A 1015 -14.77 28.17 8.54
N SER A 1016 -14.00 27.28 9.16
CA SER A 1016 -14.39 26.27 10.16
C SER A 1016 -15.26 26.92 11.26
N SER A 1017 -15.97 26.30 12.21
CA SER A 1017 -16.28 24.93 12.65
C SER A 1017 -17.19 25.12 13.89
N ALA A 1018 -18.27 24.35 14.02
CA ALA A 1018 -18.92 23.96 15.29
C ALA A 1018 -20.04 22.96 14.89
N GLY A 1019 -20.10 21.71 15.34
CA GLY A 1019 -19.90 21.25 16.70
C GLY A 1019 -21.27 21.06 17.37
N ALA A 1020 -21.99 19.99 17.03
CA ALA A 1020 -23.20 19.58 17.76
C ALA A 1020 -23.43 18.06 17.64
N TYR A 1021 -23.18 17.38 18.75
CA TYR A 1021 -23.57 16.00 19.06
C TYR A 1021 -25.08 15.81 18.92
N GLY A 1022 -25.50 14.72 18.28
CA GLY A 1022 -26.90 14.29 18.21
C GLY A 1022 -27.02 12.77 18.09
N ARG A 1023 -27.18 12.10 19.23
CA ARG A 1023 -27.56 10.68 19.35
C ARG A 1023 -28.93 10.41 18.70
N ARG A 1024 -29.07 9.29 17.98
CA ARG A 1024 -30.27 8.41 17.88
C ARG A 1024 -29.88 7.19 17.04
N ALA A 1025 -29.70 6.03 17.65
CA ALA A 1025 -30.71 5.03 18.01
C ALA A 1025 -30.88 3.98 16.90
N MET A 1026 -30.41 2.76 17.23
CA MET A 1026 -30.68 1.50 16.54
C MET A 1026 -32.16 1.32 16.24
N ALA A 1027 -32.45 0.78 15.05
CA ALA A 1027 -33.65 0.00 14.80
C ALA A 1027 -33.25 -1.25 14.03
N ALA A 1028 -33.46 -2.40 14.66
CA ALA A 1028 -33.38 -3.71 14.03
C ALA A 1028 -34.58 -3.88 13.09
N ARG A 1029 -34.31 -4.27 11.84
CA ARG A 1029 -35.00 -5.34 11.09
C ARG A 1029 -34.26 -5.62 9.80
#